data_AF-A0A9W8Y9W2-F1
#
_entry.id   AF-A0A9W8Y9W2-F1
#
_cell.length_a   1.000
_cell.length_b   1.000
_cell.length_c   1.000
_cell.angle_alpha   90.00
_cell.angle_beta   90.00
_cell.angle_gamma   90.00
#
_symmetry.space_group_name_H-M   'P 1'
#
loop_
_entity.id
_entity.type
_entity.pdbx_description
1 polymer ?
#
loop_
_entity_poly.entity_id
_entity_poly.type
_entity_poly.pdbx_seq_one_letter_code
_entity_poly.pdbx_strand_id
1 'polypeptide(L)'
;MQYDHELCITEFQCLVLPLKQHMKRLHEIECYFQSRRQAAASHLPSVYRSFGHISSFGVRYFEESRELQATLAEIERDAESQRAQKCEELKELKTKYDTLMEQYTNMSCETETYVYNHRHGYTEPRHSRWCSRCLCKTQADALSIKIYEWPVSSNPQVAMATVFELKVPQAFSDWRDTSAYMISEVLGHQHRHAKEPYYLYTLDKHKGLSQMLSQSYSRRRIVLSSDVKPYNVTHRKNKRAIRHLTEDDVCLPNALQYAYLDISLRVLPKEAPTYSGDVPKLCRYHMPRRSNALDRFTYHPPSAPDGTPPNEVIAGLSDCPAHFSIEEYKAFGTMAFGSQIIYSNILAQLATSTIDFTKVETQCLILQTIQQVGLPSISGDVERVNHAVVVVESFGHAMLEQIDTALLRVSENLESWRALASFSLLARRTLSLTQTPDVRTRALDYLVKLRSVCFKWLKRLKTRAASSTDNEQRNELHSRATEMALLCTSTYDVECTDFNIILQQDSAVSVLLQSSIIIQENHKSVQSEHQDLYDSLLLSHLAMMYRAFEKLRTFVLHDSKGLCDAVRANWAAFDPSTASPSGWRSLEQPQHHWLAICSGTLLVHFNLLSAELLVNGLPLARLPSRFMQHKMYRPLFSKTTLEVMPTDEPGLEFSAQHLYHGYKLHFGMQGLDMLVVAVQGNSRLDLIPSRVFQDQLPHAFVADSIHWYDHASNEVVFRPRQSPWLADIDCWRLKHDILTKSWILVNGPNVLVSLISTSARNLSKIVLSMEEAQHIHVVLNTTTQTVDVNLPRLQLGFFVERNSDAIFSRQFRGMIIDSQQNIGTLTGLTSKLVLKKSPSERILLIPVPRKFGISSIKYAKTLSNDHITVAISKDDATKVYAYNLDEELGRITDSGNLESKLLISYLHALTSSCLPDALTKVTGTEAALQILQSAAVRSFDLLTYRNVELLERIATLSTTRSFYPAHLQVMQQVSWNKRLPALSQHPQFCVSVDQIFKHAAKMQIFFPANDVFAVIRDAQERLKSGTSIVDKS
;
A
#
# COMPACT_ATOMS: atom_id res chain seq x y z
N MET A 1 19.67 34.07 29.86
CA MET A 1 19.38 34.99 28.73
C MET A 1 18.13 35.76 29.09
N GLN A 2 18.15 37.10 29.01
CA GLN A 2 17.05 37.98 29.44
C GLN A 2 15.92 38.14 28.41
N TYR A 3 15.89 37.30 27.37
CA TYR A 3 15.00 37.46 26.21
C TYR A 3 13.96 36.34 26.19
N ASP A 4 12.73 36.69 25.84
CA ASP A 4 11.63 35.73 25.73
C ASP A 4 11.87 34.78 24.54
N HIS A 5 11.63 33.50 24.79
CA HIS A 5 11.79 32.40 23.85
C HIS A 5 10.47 32.01 23.16
N GLU A 6 9.36 32.68 23.46
CA GLU A 6 8.01 32.50 22.88
C GLU A 6 7.35 31.10 23.06
N LEU A 7 8.09 30.11 23.59
CA LEU A 7 7.58 28.75 23.84
C LEU A 7 6.52 28.75 24.96
N CYS A 8 5.29 28.38 24.61
CA CYS A 8 4.21 28.12 25.56
C CYS A 8 4.19 26.62 25.94
N ILE A 9 4.49 26.29 27.19
CA ILE A 9 4.55 24.91 27.69
C ILE A 9 3.23 24.43 28.33
N THR A 10 2.16 25.21 28.24
CA THR A 10 0.89 24.93 28.94
C THR A 10 0.24 23.60 28.51
N GLU A 11 0.48 23.14 27.29
CA GLU A 11 -0.04 21.86 26.77
C GLU A 11 0.74 20.63 27.25
N PHE A 12 1.87 20.81 27.95
CA PHE A 12 2.62 19.67 28.48
C PHE A 12 1.83 18.85 29.51
N GLN A 13 0.80 19.44 30.14
CA GLN A 13 -0.15 18.71 30.99
C GLN A 13 -0.99 17.66 30.24
N CYS A 14 -1.05 17.74 28.91
CA CYS A 14 -1.78 16.80 28.07
C CYS A 14 -0.93 15.61 27.61
N LEU A 15 0.39 15.63 27.86
CA LEU A 15 1.28 14.52 27.50
C LEU A 15 0.86 13.23 28.22
N VAL A 16 0.97 12.10 27.52
CA VAL A 16 0.66 10.76 28.02
C VAL A 16 1.97 10.06 28.38
N LEU A 17 2.31 10.03 29.67
CA LEU A 17 3.59 9.54 30.19
C LEU A 17 3.37 8.35 31.15
N PRO A 18 3.62 7.10 30.73
CA PRO A 18 3.30 5.91 31.52
C PRO A 18 4.19 5.72 32.77
N LEU A 19 5.44 6.20 32.73
CA LEU A 19 6.46 6.00 33.77
C LEU A 19 6.75 7.27 34.56
N LYS A 20 7.06 7.14 35.85
CA LYS A 20 7.50 8.24 36.73
C LYS A 20 8.79 8.87 36.22
N GLN A 21 9.72 8.09 35.65
CA GLN A 21 10.94 8.66 35.06
C GLN A 21 10.64 9.62 33.90
N HIS A 22 9.59 9.36 33.11
CA HIS A 22 9.17 10.29 32.06
C HIS A 22 8.61 11.58 32.65
N MET A 23 7.82 11.49 33.73
CA MET A 23 7.30 12.66 34.46
C MET A 23 8.43 13.48 35.09
N LYS A 24 9.49 12.85 35.63
CA LYS A 24 10.68 13.55 36.14
C LYS A 24 11.36 14.38 35.05
N ARG A 25 11.58 13.78 33.88
CA ARG A 25 12.16 14.47 32.72
C ARG A 25 11.31 15.66 32.29
N LEU A 26 9.99 15.50 32.30
CA LEU A 26 9.08 16.60 31.98
C LEU A 26 9.18 17.72 33.01
N HIS A 27 9.18 17.39 34.30
CA HIS A 27 9.32 18.36 35.38
C HIS A 27 10.62 19.18 35.26
N GLU A 28 11.75 18.53 34.97
CA GLU A 28 13.04 19.21 34.70
C GLU A 28 12.94 20.21 33.54
N ILE A 29 12.27 19.81 32.46
CA ILE A 29 12.04 20.66 31.27
C ILE A 29 11.14 21.84 31.62
N GLU A 30 10.03 21.62 32.33
CA GLU A 30 9.11 22.68 32.77
C GLU A 30 9.83 23.70 33.66
N CYS A 31 10.60 23.23 34.66
CA CYS A 31 11.41 24.08 35.53
C CYS A 31 12.44 24.91 34.76
N TYR A 32 13.11 24.31 33.77
CA TYR A 32 14.05 25.02 32.90
C TYR A 32 13.36 26.15 32.10
N PHE A 33 12.21 25.89 31.48
CA PHE A 33 11.52 26.92 30.71
C PHE A 33 10.87 27.99 31.58
N GLN A 34 10.29 27.61 32.73
CA GLN A 34 9.73 28.57 33.68
C GLN A 34 10.79 29.51 34.23
N SER A 35 11.95 28.99 34.66
CA SER A 35 13.06 29.82 35.15
C SER A 35 13.57 30.79 34.07
N ARG A 36 13.64 30.36 32.81
CA ARG A 36 14.01 31.24 31.69
C ARG A 36 12.97 32.32 31.42
N ARG A 37 11.68 31.98 31.47
CA ARG A 37 10.60 32.94 31.28
C ARG A 37 10.55 33.99 32.40
N GLN A 38 10.81 33.57 33.64
CA GLN A 38 10.91 34.48 34.79
C GLN A 38 12.14 35.40 34.70
N ALA A 39 13.24 34.92 34.11
CA ALA A 39 14.44 35.72 33.88
C ALA A 39 14.33 36.67 32.66
N ALA A 40 13.28 36.55 31.84
CA ALA A 40 13.08 37.39 30.67
C ALA A 40 12.54 38.78 31.07
N ALA A 41 13.14 39.83 30.52
CA ALA A 41 12.72 41.21 30.80
C ALA A 41 11.61 41.64 29.82
N SER A 42 10.47 42.09 30.36
CA SER A 42 9.26 42.41 29.59
C SER A 42 9.41 43.52 28.54
N HIS A 43 10.41 44.40 28.69
CA HIS A 43 10.69 45.49 27.75
C HIS A 43 11.61 45.07 26.59
N LEU A 44 12.24 43.89 26.65
CA LEU A 44 13.10 43.39 25.58
C LEU A 44 12.27 42.64 24.53
N PRO A 45 12.55 42.83 23.22
CA PRO A 45 11.87 42.07 22.17
C PRO A 45 12.26 40.59 22.22
N SER A 46 11.42 39.72 21.68
CA SER A 46 11.73 38.30 21.50
C SER A 46 12.94 38.08 20.58
N VAL A 47 13.63 36.95 20.77
CA VAL A 47 14.79 36.53 19.96
C VAL A 47 14.48 36.29 18.48
N TYR A 48 13.20 36.26 18.10
CA TYR A 48 12.73 36.07 16.73
C TYR A 48 12.14 37.34 16.10
N ARG A 49 12.19 38.49 16.79
CA ARG A 49 11.48 39.73 16.42
C ARG A 49 12.39 40.95 16.43
N SER A 50 11.88 42.06 15.87
CA SER A 50 12.49 43.39 15.95
C SER A 50 13.96 43.43 15.52
N PHE A 51 14.27 42.83 14.38
CA PHE A 51 15.62 42.83 13.81
C PHE A 51 16.15 44.27 13.66
N GLY A 52 17.36 44.53 14.16
CA GLY A 52 17.99 45.85 14.11
C GLY A 52 17.44 46.88 15.11
N HIS A 53 16.61 46.48 16.07
CA HIS A 53 16.19 47.35 17.17
C HIS A 53 17.30 47.46 18.24
N ILE A 54 17.47 48.63 18.87
CA ILE A 54 18.52 48.88 19.88
C ILE A 54 18.49 47.88 21.05
N SER A 55 17.29 47.48 21.47
CA SER A 55 17.09 46.49 22.55
C SER A 55 17.10 45.03 22.08
N SER A 56 17.31 44.76 20.79
CA SER A 56 17.34 43.38 20.27
C SER A 56 18.61 42.64 20.70
N PHE A 57 18.51 41.31 20.82
CA PHE A 57 19.63 40.48 21.28
C PHE A 57 20.89 40.68 20.45
N GLY A 58 20.76 40.67 19.12
CA GLY A 58 21.90 40.80 18.21
C GLY A 58 22.64 42.12 18.33
N VAL A 59 21.92 43.24 18.53
CA VAL A 59 22.54 44.56 18.70
C VAL A 59 23.26 44.66 20.04
N ARG A 60 22.62 44.28 21.14
CA ARG A 60 23.26 44.32 22.47
C ARG A 60 24.45 43.38 22.58
N TYR A 61 24.37 42.19 21.98
CA TYR A 61 25.49 41.27 21.93
C TYR A 61 26.67 41.82 21.11
N PHE A 62 26.38 42.53 20.02
CA PHE A 62 27.39 43.22 19.23
C PHE A 62 28.11 44.32 20.03
N GLU A 63 27.37 45.13 20.79
CA GLU A 63 27.94 46.21 21.64
C GLU A 63 28.93 45.67 22.69
N GLU A 64 28.71 44.44 23.18
CA GLU A 64 29.59 43.78 24.14
C GLU A 64 30.74 42.99 23.48
N SER A 65 30.67 42.72 22.18
CA SER A 65 31.64 41.87 21.46
C SER A 65 32.64 42.65 20.63
N ARG A 66 33.90 42.71 21.09
CA ARG A 66 35.02 43.31 20.35
C ARG A 66 35.29 42.62 19.01
N GLU A 67 35.06 41.31 18.92
CA GLU A 67 35.29 40.55 17.68
C GLU A 67 34.28 40.95 16.59
N LEU A 68 33.00 41.12 16.95
CA LEU A 68 31.97 41.54 16.00
C LEU A 68 32.20 43.00 15.57
N GLN A 69 32.62 43.87 16.49
CA GLN A 69 33.02 45.25 16.18
C GLN A 69 34.19 45.31 15.19
N ALA A 70 35.23 44.50 15.42
CA ALA A 70 36.35 44.39 14.49
C ALA A 70 35.91 43.86 13.12
N THR A 71 34.97 42.91 13.09
CA THR A 71 34.41 42.35 11.85
C THR A 71 33.64 43.41 11.05
N LEU A 72 32.83 44.25 11.71
CA LEU A 72 32.14 45.36 11.03
C LEU A 72 33.14 46.38 10.47
N ALA A 73 34.15 46.76 11.25
CA ALA A 73 35.19 47.69 10.82
C ALA A 73 36.05 47.15 9.67
N GLU A 74 36.26 45.83 9.59
CA GLU A 74 36.91 45.17 8.45
C GLU A 74 36.04 45.26 7.20
N ILE A 75 34.74 44.92 7.30
CA ILE A 75 33.78 45.03 6.20
C ILE A 75 33.69 46.46 5.66
N GLU A 76 33.64 47.46 6.54
CA GLU A 76 33.55 48.87 6.14
C GLU A 76 34.84 49.35 5.46
N ARG A 77 36.02 48.96 5.96
CA ARG A 77 37.30 49.31 5.36
C ARG A 77 37.46 48.71 3.95
N ASP A 78 37.07 47.45 3.78
CA ASP A 78 37.06 46.79 2.47
C ASP A 78 36.05 47.46 1.53
N ALA A 79 34.92 47.94 2.06
CA ALA A 79 33.92 48.67 1.29
C ALA A 79 34.40 50.05 0.85
N GLU A 80 35.13 50.77 1.70
CA GLU A 80 35.76 52.05 1.36
C GLU A 80 36.81 51.89 0.26
N SER A 81 37.64 50.85 0.34
CA SER A 81 38.63 50.52 -0.69
C SER A 81 37.96 50.22 -2.04
N GLN A 82 36.91 49.40 -2.05
CA GLN A 82 36.15 49.09 -3.26
C GLN A 82 35.42 50.31 -3.82
N ARG A 83 34.85 51.17 -2.97
CA ARG A 83 34.25 52.44 -3.37
C ARG A 83 35.29 53.34 -4.04
N ALA A 84 36.48 53.49 -3.45
CA ALA A 84 37.55 54.30 -4.00
C ALA A 84 38.01 53.78 -5.37
N GLN A 85 38.22 52.46 -5.50
CA GLN A 85 38.54 51.83 -6.79
C GLN A 85 37.46 52.10 -7.83
N LYS A 86 36.18 52.07 -7.42
CA LYS A 86 35.06 52.29 -8.32
C LYS A 86 34.91 53.74 -8.78
N CYS A 87 35.17 54.70 -7.88
CA CYS A 87 35.24 56.11 -8.24
C CYS A 87 36.38 56.37 -9.23
N GLU A 88 37.52 55.69 -9.08
CA GLU A 88 38.63 55.81 -10.03
C GLU A 88 38.30 55.20 -11.40
N GLU A 89 37.68 54.01 -11.45
CA GLU A 89 37.18 53.42 -12.70
C GLU A 89 36.20 54.38 -13.43
N LEU A 90 35.34 55.09 -12.68
CA LEU A 90 34.45 56.09 -13.27
C LEU A 90 35.22 57.26 -13.89
N LYS A 91 36.28 57.76 -13.22
CA LYS A 91 37.13 58.83 -13.77
C LYS A 91 37.85 58.36 -15.04
N GLU A 92 38.43 57.17 -15.02
CA GLU A 92 39.08 56.59 -16.20
C GLU A 92 38.12 56.45 -17.39
N LEU A 93 36.90 55.98 -17.14
CA LEU A 93 35.86 55.86 -18.17
C LEU A 93 35.38 57.22 -18.69
N LYS A 94 35.33 58.25 -17.85
CA LYS A 94 35.04 59.63 -18.27
C LYS A 94 36.13 60.18 -19.16
N THR A 95 37.40 60.05 -18.75
CA THR A 95 38.55 60.45 -19.58
C THR A 95 38.53 59.74 -20.93
N LYS A 96 38.26 58.42 -20.94
CA LYS A 96 38.13 57.63 -22.17
C LYS A 96 36.97 58.11 -23.05
N TYR A 97 35.83 58.46 -22.45
CA TYR A 97 34.70 59.04 -23.18
C TYR A 97 35.10 60.37 -23.83
N ASP A 98 35.77 61.26 -23.08
CA ASP A 98 36.20 62.56 -23.56
C ASP A 98 37.23 62.43 -24.68
N THR A 99 38.20 61.51 -24.58
CA THR A 99 39.16 61.21 -25.65
C THR A 99 38.48 60.71 -26.93
N LEU A 100 37.50 59.80 -26.81
CA LEU A 100 36.74 59.30 -27.97
C LEU A 100 35.89 60.42 -28.61
N MET A 101 35.34 61.32 -27.80
CA MET A 101 34.56 62.46 -28.29
C MET A 101 35.42 63.56 -28.92
N GLU A 102 36.64 63.76 -28.42
CA GLU A 102 37.63 64.64 -29.03
C GLU A 102 38.07 64.12 -30.41
N GLN A 103 38.35 62.82 -30.52
CA GLN A 103 38.61 62.15 -31.82
C GLN A 103 37.40 62.28 -32.76
N TYR A 104 36.18 62.09 -32.26
CA TYR A 104 34.95 62.30 -33.04
C TYR A 104 34.79 63.73 -33.57
N THR A 105 35.25 64.72 -32.80
CA THR A 105 35.11 66.15 -33.14
C THR A 105 36.19 66.58 -34.14
N ASN A 106 37.40 66.05 -34.01
CA ASN A 106 38.56 66.39 -34.83
C ASN A 106 38.64 65.60 -36.16
N MET A 107 37.84 64.54 -36.32
CA MET A 107 37.76 63.75 -37.55
C MET A 107 36.58 64.18 -38.42
N SER A 108 36.81 64.32 -39.72
CA SER A 108 35.74 64.39 -40.71
C SER A 108 35.18 63.00 -41.00
N CYS A 109 33.90 62.93 -41.38
CA CYS A 109 33.33 61.68 -41.87
C CYS A 109 34.06 61.19 -43.12
N GLU A 110 34.49 59.94 -43.12
CA GLU A 110 35.07 59.30 -44.31
C GLU A 110 33.97 59.10 -45.36
N THR A 111 34.27 59.49 -46.60
CA THR A 111 33.40 59.26 -47.75
C THR A 111 34.05 58.25 -48.68
N GLU A 112 33.34 57.17 -49.00
CA GLU A 112 33.71 56.22 -50.02
C GLU A 112 33.07 56.60 -51.36
N THR A 113 33.82 56.40 -52.45
CA THR A 113 33.31 56.66 -53.80
C THR A 113 32.43 55.48 -54.20
N TYR A 114 31.11 55.68 -54.14
CA TYR A 114 30.15 54.66 -54.52
C TYR A 114 29.87 54.75 -56.03
N VAL A 115 30.32 53.75 -56.76
CA VAL A 115 30.02 53.62 -58.19
C VAL A 115 28.62 53.04 -58.34
N TYR A 116 27.63 53.89 -58.60
CA TYR A 116 26.25 53.42 -58.80
C TYR A 116 25.98 53.03 -60.26
N ASN A 117 26.85 53.42 -61.19
CA ASN A 117 26.77 52.97 -62.59
C ASN A 117 28.15 52.67 -63.19
N HIS A 118 28.54 51.39 -63.15
CA HIS A 118 29.83 50.91 -63.66
C HIS A 118 29.97 51.01 -65.18
N ARG A 119 28.87 51.05 -65.96
CA ARG A 119 28.93 51.11 -67.44
C ARG A 119 29.31 52.50 -67.96
N HIS A 120 28.94 53.55 -67.23
CA HIS A 120 29.19 54.94 -67.60
C HIS A 120 30.19 55.66 -66.69
N GLY A 121 30.75 54.96 -65.69
CA GLY A 121 31.72 55.53 -64.75
C GLY A 121 31.13 56.55 -63.78
N TYR A 122 29.82 56.55 -63.54
CA TYR A 122 29.20 57.50 -62.61
C TYR A 122 29.43 57.08 -61.17
N THR A 123 30.00 58.01 -60.41
CA THR A 123 30.31 57.85 -58.99
C THR A 123 29.68 58.96 -58.17
N GLU A 124 29.30 58.63 -56.93
CA GLU A 124 28.89 59.63 -55.94
C GLU A 124 29.62 59.38 -54.62
N PRO A 125 30.01 60.43 -53.87
CA PRO A 125 30.57 60.25 -52.53
C PRO A 125 29.46 59.83 -51.55
N ARG A 126 29.61 58.66 -50.91
CA ARG A 126 28.73 58.20 -49.82
C ARG A 126 29.50 58.08 -48.52
N HIS A 127 28.80 58.24 -47.40
CA HIS A 127 29.40 58.02 -46.09
C HIS A 127 29.83 56.55 -45.92
N SER A 128 31.09 56.32 -45.56
CA SER A 128 31.61 54.97 -45.31
C SER A 128 30.86 54.29 -44.17
N ARG A 129 30.45 53.02 -44.37
CA ARG A 129 29.87 52.20 -43.30
C ARG A 129 30.84 51.93 -42.15
N TRP A 130 32.14 52.05 -42.40
CA TRP A 130 33.21 51.84 -41.43
C TRP A 130 33.87 53.15 -41.01
N CYS A 131 33.15 54.26 -41.10
CA CYS A 131 33.68 55.58 -40.76
C CYS A 131 34.25 55.59 -39.33
N SER A 132 35.55 55.84 -39.24
CA SER A 132 36.29 55.90 -37.98
C SER A 132 35.69 56.93 -37.00
N ARG A 133 35.23 58.09 -37.51
CA ARG A 133 34.53 59.10 -36.71
C ARG A 133 33.26 58.53 -36.07
N CYS A 134 32.38 57.90 -36.84
CA CYS A 134 31.12 57.34 -36.33
C CYS A 134 31.35 56.15 -35.39
N LEU A 135 32.44 55.41 -35.59
CA LEU A 135 32.87 54.35 -34.68
C LEU A 135 33.27 54.92 -33.30
N CYS A 136 34.02 56.03 -33.24
CA CYS A 136 34.38 56.69 -31.98
C CYS A 136 33.13 57.10 -31.17
N LYS A 137 32.10 57.67 -31.81
CA LYS A 137 30.83 58.00 -31.15
C LYS A 137 30.10 56.75 -30.65
N THR A 138 30.02 55.72 -31.49
CA THR A 138 29.38 54.45 -31.11
C THR A 138 30.08 53.78 -29.93
N GLN A 139 31.42 53.81 -29.90
CA GLN A 139 32.22 53.29 -28.79
C GLN A 139 32.03 54.11 -27.51
N ALA A 140 31.98 55.45 -27.62
CA ALA A 140 31.72 56.35 -26.50
C ALA A 140 30.33 56.10 -25.89
N ASP A 141 29.29 56.00 -26.73
CA ASP A 141 27.90 55.74 -26.30
C ASP A 141 27.72 54.32 -25.73
N ALA A 142 28.56 53.36 -26.15
CA ALA A 142 28.56 51.99 -25.65
C ALA A 142 29.29 51.81 -24.30
N LEU A 143 30.04 52.81 -23.83
CA LEU A 143 30.70 52.73 -22.51
C LEU A 143 29.65 52.55 -21.40
N SER A 144 29.95 51.64 -20.48
CA SER A 144 29.10 51.35 -19.34
C SER A 144 29.93 50.98 -18.12
N ILE A 145 29.41 51.31 -16.95
CA ILE A 145 30.04 51.01 -15.65
C ILE A 145 29.08 50.17 -14.81
N LYS A 146 29.60 49.13 -14.17
CA LYS A 146 28.84 48.36 -13.17
C LYS A 146 28.66 49.20 -11.91
N ILE A 147 27.53 49.12 -11.22
CA ILE A 147 27.38 49.77 -9.91
C ILE A 147 28.10 48.97 -8.82
N TYR A 148 28.52 49.67 -7.77
CA TYR A 148 28.96 49.13 -6.50
C TYR A 148 27.90 49.44 -5.44
N GLU A 149 27.56 48.47 -4.59
CA GLU A 149 26.55 48.63 -3.54
C GLU A 149 27.20 48.34 -2.19
N TRP A 150 26.99 49.22 -1.21
CA TRP A 150 27.56 49.08 0.13
C TRP A 150 27.10 47.75 0.78
N PRO A 151 27.99 46.99 1.45
CA PRO A 151 27.66 45.63 1.89
C PRO A 151 26.73 45.54 3.10
N VAL A 152 26.64 46.58 3.93
CA VAL A 152 25.81 46.61 5.16
C VAL A 152 24.86 47.81 5.15
N SER A 153 23.81 47.78 5.98
CA SER A 153 22.83 48.88 6.04
C SER A 153 23.47 50.20 6.48
N SER A 154 22.97 51.32 5.97
CA SER A 154 23.33 52.66 6.48
C SER A 154 22.76 52.94 7.87
N ASN A 155 21.82 52.12 8.35
CA ASN A 155 21.34 52.16 9.73
C ASN A 155 22.34 51.37 10.62
N PRO A 156 23.00 52.02 11.60
CA PRO A 156 24.02 51.36 12.41
C PRO A 156 23.50 50.12 13.15
N GLN A 157 22.30 50.17 13.73
CA GLN A 157 21.75 49.05 14.49
C GLN A 157 21.43 47.85 13.59
N VAL A 158 20.96 48.11 12.36
CA VAL A 158 20.73 47.04 11.36
C VAL A 158 22.06 46.44 10.89
N ALA A 159 23.11 47.25 10.71
CA ALA A 159 24.44 46.76 10.38
C ALA A 159 25.02 45.88 11.50
N MET A 160 24.93 46.31 12.76
CA MET A 160 25.34 45.55 13.93
C MET A 160 24.62 44.19 14.01
N ALA A 161 23.29 44.18 13.86
CA ALA A 161 22.51 42.95 13.87
C ALA A 161 22.84 42.02 12.68
N THR A 162 23.18 42.58 11.52
CA THR A 162 23.60 41.80 10.34
C THR A 162 24.93 41.11 10.59
N VAL A 163 25.91 41.80 11.20
CA VAL A 163 27.21 41.21 11.56
C VAL A 163 27.08 40.17 12.68
N PHE A 164 26.19 40.39 13.64
CA PHE A 164 25.84 39.38 14.64
C PHE A 164 25.33 38.09 13.97
N GLU A 165 24.40 38.16 13.02
CA GLU A 165 23.87 36.95 12.35
C GLU A 165 24.89 36.29 11.41
N LEU A 166 25.80 37.08 10.84
CA LEU A 166 26.92 36.60 10.03
C LEU A 166 27.83 35.67 10.85
N LYS A 167 28.16 36.09 12.08
CA LYS A 167 29.01 35.35 13.04
C LYS A 167 28.26 34.98 14.33
N VAL A 168 27.05 34.46 14.20
CA VAL A 168 26.23 34.12 15.37
C VAL A 168 26.89 33.01 16.20
N PRO A 169 26.90 33.11 17.55
CA PRO A 169 27.37 32.03 18.40
C PRO A 169 26.57 30.74 18.16
N GLN A 170 27.27 29.63 17.90
CA GLN A 170 26.61 28.36 17.50
C GLN A 170 25.59 27.88 18.54
N ALA A 171 25.95 27.91 19.83
CA ALA A 171 25.04 27.50 20.92
C ALA A 171 23.75 28.34 20.98
N PHE A 172 23.80 29.63 20.62
CA PHE A 172 22.61 30.46 20.52
C PHE A 172 21.76 30.08 19.31
N SER A 173 22.40 29.87 18.16
CA SER A 173 21.71 29.45 16.93
C SER A 173 20.99 28.11 17.14
N ASP A 174 21.68 27.10 17.68
CA ASP A 174 21.12 25.77 17.93
C ASP A 174 19.92 25.84 18.88
N TRP A 175 20.05 26.63 19.96
CA TRP A 175 18.97 26.83 20.91
C TRP A 175 17.76 27.55 20.29
N ARG A 176 18.00 28.62 19.50
CA ARG A 176 16.94 29.39 18.83
C ARG A 176 16.21 28.53 17.80
N ASP A 177 16.94 27.77 17.00
CA ASP A 177 16.37 26.92 15.97
C ASP A 177 15.60 25.73 16.57
N THR A 178 16.14 25.11 17.62
CA THR A 178 15.44 24.05 18.37
C THR A 178 14.16 24.56 19.00
N SER A 179 14.19 25.77 19.58
CA SER A 179 13.02 26.39 20.19
C SER A 179 11.94 26.72 19.15
N ALA A 180 12.33 27.23 17.97
CA ALA A 180 11.40 27.45 16.86
C ALA A 180 10.76 26.14 16.37
N TYR A 181 11.55 25.07 16.25
CA TYR A 181 11.04 23.73 15.92
C TYR A 181 10.02 23.22 16.95
N MET A 182 10.33 23.36 18.25
CA MET A 182 9.40 23.00 19.31
C MET A 182 8.08 23.79 19.22
N ILE A 183 8.15 25.10 18.94
CA ILE A 183 6.97 25.96 18.86
C ILE A 183 6.05 25.54 17.71
N SER A 184 6.59 25.40 16.50
CA SER A 184 5.74 25.24 15.31
C SER A 184 5.44 23.80 14.95
N GLU A 185 6.40 22.87 15.12
CA GLU A 185 6.27 21.50 14.61
C GLU A 185 5.91 20.50 15.70
N VAL A 186 6.45 20.67 16.91
CA VAL A 186 6.09 19.79 18.04
C VAL A 186 4.77 20.23 18.67
N LEU A 187 4.63 21.53 18.97
CA LEU A 187 3.44 22.09 19.60
C LEU A 187 2.39 22.58 18.60
N GLY A 188 2.71 22.60 17.31
CA GLY A 188 1.74 22.97 16.27
C GLY A 188 1.26 24.42 16.32
N HIS A 189 1.98 25.34 16.94
CA HIS A 189 1.55 26.75 17.00
C HIS A 189 1.52 27.36 15.59
N GLN A 190 0.46 28.11 15.30
CA GLN A 190 0.21 28.66 13.97
C GLN A 190 0.43 30.18 13.91
N HIS A 191 0.99 30.65 12.79
CA HIS A 191 1.08 32.07 12.49
C HIS A 191 -0.21 32.55 11.80
N ARG A 192 -1.05 33.32 12.50
CA ARG A 192 -2.34 33.85 11.97
C ARG A 192 -2.20 34.66 10.68
N HIS A 193 -1.07 35.34 10.52
CA HIS A 193 -0.76 36.18 9.37
C HIS A 193 0.54 35.75 8.70
N ALA A 194 0.68 34.46 8.42
CA ALA A 194 1.80 33.91 7.67
C ALA A 194 1.91 34.61 6.30
N LYS A 195 2.93 35.46 6.14
CA LYS A 195 3.25 36.11 4.88
C LYS A 195 4.52 35.51 4.32
N GLU A 196 4.40 34.82 3.20
CA GLU A 196 5.56 34.40 2.41
C GLU A 196 6.19 35.66 1.78
N PRO A 197 7.52 35.82 1.86
CA PRO A 197 8.20 36.91 1.17
C PRO A 197 8.11 36.74 -0.36
N TYR A 198 7.96 37.85 -1.09
CA TYR A 198 7.93 37.83 -2.56
C TYR A 198 9.29 37.51 -3.16
N TYR A 199 10.36 37.87 -2.47
CA TYR A 199 11.73 37.60 -2.84
C TYR A 199 12.55 37.10 -1.64
N LEU A 200 13.42 36.12 -1.90
CA LEU A 200 14.26 35.49 -0.89
C LEU A 200 15.72 35.82 -1.18
N TYR A 201 16.21 36.92 -0.60
CA TYR A 201 17.63 37.30 -0.63
C TYR A 201 18.29 37.07 0.73
N THR A 202 18.83 35.87 0.92
CA THR A 202 19.52 35.43 2.13
C THR A 202 21.01 35.79 2.12
N LEU A 203 21.69 35.69 3.27
CA LEU A 203 23.10 36.08 3.40
C LEU A 203 24.05 35.25 2.53
N ASP A 204 23.75 33.97 2.28
CA ASP A 204 24.53 33.11 1.38
C ASP A 204 24.52 33.61 -0.08
N LYS A 205 23.49 34.38 -0.47
CA LYS A 205 23.40 35.01 -1.79
C LYS A 205 24.14 36.35 -1.85
N HIS A 206 24.56 36.90 -0.70
CA HIS A 206 25.21 38.20 -0.61
C HIS A 206 26.69 38.10 -0.99
N LYS A 207 27.03 38.56 -2.20
CA LYS A 207 28.37 38.39 -2.79
C LYS A 207 29.54 38.91 -1.93
N GLY A 208 29.32 39.96 -1.14
CA GLY A 208 30.35 40.57 -0.30
C GLY A 208 30.45 40.02 1.13
N LEU A 209 29.47 39.21 1.57
CA LEU A 209 29.40 38.75 2.97
C LEU A 209 29.34 37.22 3.09
N SER A 210 28.87 36.52 2.04
CA SER A 210 28.64 35.07 2.07
C SER A 210 29.90 34.26 2.40
N GLN A 211 31.09 34.79 2.09
CA GLN A 211 32.37 34.14 2.37
C GLN A 211 32.69 34.07 3.88
N MET A 212 32.06 34.95 4.69
CA MET A 212 32.27 35.03 6.13
C MET A 212 31.29 34.13 6.91
N LEU A 213 30.37 33.45 6.22
CA LEU A 213 29.40 32.55 6.85
C LEU A 213 30.08 31.27 7.34
N SER A 214 29.62 30.77 8.49
CA SER A 214 30.07 29.47 8.98
C SER A 214 29.55 28.33 8.09
N GLN A 215 30.28 27.21 8.07
CA GLN A 215 29.87 25.99 7.35
C GLN A 215 28.50 25.47 7.83
N SER A 216 28.12 25.78 9.08
CA SER A 216 26.84 25.40 9.68
C SER A 216 25.66 26.28 9.24
N TYR A 217 25.87 27.36 8.48
CA TYR A 217 24.79 28.27 8.07
C TYR A 217 23.66 27.55 7.33
N SER A 218 23.99 26.58 6.46
CA SER A 218 23.01 25.81 5.68
C SER A 218 22.09 24.92 6.52
N ARG A 219 22.45 24.66 7.79
CA ARG A 219 21.65 23.88 8.73
C ARG A 219 20.74 24.74 9.60
N ARG A 220 20.84 26.07 9.50
CA ARG A 220 20.04 26.99 10.33
C ARG A 220 18.60 27.04 9.86
N ARG A 221 17.69 27.14 10.82
CA ARG A 221 16.25 27.32 10.58
C ARG A 221 15.89 28.80 10.49
N ILE A 222 16.35 29.60 11.46
CA ILE A 222 16.11 31.04 11.47
C ILE A 222 17.28 31.74 10.79
N VAL A 223 17.01 32.36 9.63
CA VAL A 223 17.99 33.06 8.80
C VAL A 223 17.57 34.49 8.50
N LEU A 224 18.52 35.34 8.11
CA LEU A 224 18.19 36.66 7.57
C LEU A 224 17.84 36.55 6.09
N SER A 225 16.72 37.18 5.71
CA SER A 225 16.31 37.35 4.32
C SER A 225 15.80 38.76 4.08
N SER A 226 16.05 39.28 2.87
CA SER A 226 15.44 40.50 2.38
C SER A 226 14.45 40.23 1.26
N ASP A 227 13.29 40.91 1.35
CA ASP A 227 12.28 40.97 0.29
C ASP A 227 12.64 41.99 -0.81
N VAL A 228 13.67 42.81 -0.57
CA VAL A 228 14.19 43.79 -1.52
C VAL A 228 15.41 43.21 -2.24
N LYS A 229 15.46 43.34 -3.57
CA LYS A 229 16.60 42.92 -4.38
C LYS A 229 17.75 43.91 -4.22
N PRO A 230 19.01 43.45 -4.12
CA PRO A 230 20.16 44.35 -4.21
C PRO A 230 20.21 44.97 -5.61
N TYR A 231 20.74 46.17 -5.72
CA TYR A 231 20.82 46.88 -7.01
C TYR A 231 21.63 46.08 -8.04
N ASN A 232 22.67 45.36 -7.59
CA ASN A 232 23.60 44.63 -8.44
C ASN A 232 23.00 43.40 -9.18
N VAL A 233 21.80 42.93 -8.80
CA VAL A 233 21.08 41.85 -9.51
C VAL A 233 19.91 42.35 -10.36
N THR A 234 19.63 43.65 -10.34
CA THR A 234 18.56 44.24 -11.16
C THR A 234 19.04 44.57 -12.58
N HIS A 235 18.11 44.90 -13.49
CA HIS A 235 18.44 45.38 -14.83
C HIS A 235 19.24 46.71 -14.82
N ARG A 236 19.30 47.39 -13.66
CA ARG A 236 20.01 48.66 -13.45
C ARG A 236 21.48 48.49 -13.03
N LYS A 237 21.99 47.25 -12.98
CA LYS A 237 23.36 46.91 -12.55
C LYS A 237 24.48 47.54 -13.39
N ASN A 238 24.17 47.92 -14.64
CA ASN A 238 25.09 48.62 -15.53
C ASN A 238 24.50 50.00 -15.85
N LYS A 239 25.25 51.06 -15.55
CA LYS A 239 24.90 52.44 -15.90
C LYS A 239 25.58 52.81 -17.22
N ARG A 240 24.84 53.49 -18.09
CA ARG A 240 25.32 54.06 -19.36
C ARG A 240 25.36 55.59 -19.26
N ALA A 241 25.76 56.26 -20.32
CA ALA A 241 25.91 57.73 -20.36
C ALA A 241 26.93 58.23 -19.33
N ILE A 242 28.13 57.64 -19.36
CA ILE A 242 29.23 57.84 -18.41
C ILE A 242 29.51 59.31 -18.08
N ARG A 243 29.43 60.19 -19.09
CA ARG A 243 29.65 61.64 -18.95
C ARG A 243 28.78 62.28 -17.86
N HIS A 244 27.54 61.82 -17.70
CA HIS A 244 26.57 62.42 -16.79
C HIS A 244 26.50 61.73 -15.42
N LEU A 245 27.23 60.63 -15.22
CA LEU A 245 27.20 59.89 -13.95
C LEU A 245 28.05 60.59 -12.89
N THR A 246 27.53 60.67 -11.67
CA THR A 246 28.27 61.07 -10.47
C THR A 246 28.80 59.85 -9.72
N GLU A 247 29.65 60.06 -8.70
CA GLU A 247 30.13 58.96 -7.85
C GLU A 247 28.96 58.26 -7.13
N ASP A 248 27.96 59.03 -6.67
CA ASP A 248 26.78 58.50 -5.98
C ASP A 248 25.84 57.72 -6.91
N ASP A 249 25.88 57.97 -8.23
CA ASP A 249 25.11 57.18 -9.22
C ASP A 249 25.67 55.76 -9.42
N VAL A 250 26.94 55.56 -9.06
CA VAL A 250 27.69 54.32 -9.24
C VAL A 250 27.90 53.59 -7.93
N CYS A 251 28.17 54.31 -6.84
CA CYS A 251 28.41 53.79 -5.49
C CYS A 251 27.16 54.01 -4.63
N LEU A 252 26.26 53.03 -4.61
CA LEU A 252 24.96 53.10 -3.96
C LEU A 252 25.00 52.58 -2.51
N PRO A 253 24.15 53.12 -1.61
CA PRO A 253 23.94 52.52 -0.30
C PRO A 253 23.26 51.15 -0.43
N ASN A 254 23.37 50.33 0.62
CA ASN A 254 22.76 49.01 0.69
C ASN A 254 21.23 49.08 0.55
N ALA A 255 20.66 48.36 -0.40
CA ALA A 255 19.23 48.32 -0.65
C ALA A 255 18.47 47.31 0.23
N LEU A 256 19.20 46.38 0.85
CA LEU A 256 18.62 45.22 1.50
C LEU A 256 17.94 45.62 2.81
N GLN A 257 16.70 45.19 2.95
CA GLN A 257 15.92 45.28 4.18
C GLN A 257 15.82 43.89 4.78
N TYR A 258 16.74 43.55 5.68
CA TYR A 258 16.78 42.23 6.32
C TYR A 258 15.71 42.10 7.40
N ALA A 259 15.16 40.90 7.51
CA ALA A 259 14.33 40.45 8.61
C ALA A 259 14.63 38.97 8.91
N TYR A 260 14.26 38.52 10.12
CA TYR A 260 14.28 37.09 10.43
C TYR A 260 13.25 36.34 9.58
N LEU A 261 13.67 35.22 9.02
CA LEU A 261 12.86 34.29 8.24
C LEU A 261 13.02 32.90 8.85
N ASP A 262 11.91 32.23 9.12
CA ASP A 262 11.90 30.79 9.32
C ASP A 262 11.91 30.11 7.94
N ILE A 263 13.03 29.51 7.55
CA ILE A 263 13.19 28.92 6.22
C ILE A 263 12.38 27.64 6.04
N SER A 264 12.12 26.90 7.12
CA SER A 264 11.32 25.67 7.11
C SER A 264 9.86 25.98 6.82
N LEU A 265 9.33 27.04 7.44
CA LEU A 265 7.95 27.48 7.23
C LEU A 265 7.78 28.49 6.08
N ARG A 266 8.87 29.11 5.62
CA ARG A 266 8.91 30.27 4.70
C ARG A 266 8.08 31.45 5.18
N VAL A 267 8.05 31.67 6.50
CA VAL A 267 7.27 32.75 7.12
C VAL A 267 8.21 33.75 7.78
N LEU A 268 7.90 35.03 7.57
CA LEU A 268 8.45 36.14 8.34
C LEU A 268 7.67 36.25 9.65
N PRO A 269 8.27 35.90 10.80
CA PRO A 269 7.52 35.80 12.02
C PRO A 269 7.44 37.22 12.62
N LYS A 270 6.32 37.91 12.34
CA LYS A 270 6.07 39.30 12.81
C LYS A 270 5.35 39.34 14.15
N GLU A 271 4.52 38.34 14.42
CA GLU A 271 3.73 38.17 15.63
C GLU A 271 4.07 36.84 16.28
N ALA A 272 3.90 36.74 17.61
CA ALA A 272 4.04 35.47 18.31
C ALA A 272 3.02 34.46 17.75
N PRO A 273 3.44 33.22 17.45
CA PRO A 273 2.53 32.21 16.94
C PRO A 273 1.49 31.85 18.01
N THR A 274 0.26 31.58 17.56
CA THR A 274 -0.87 31.33 18.46
C THR A 274 -1.13 29.85 18.65
N TYR A 275 -1.67 29.56 19.82
CA TYR A 275 -2.18 28.25 20.21
C TYR A 275 -3.13 27.66 19.16
N SER A 276 -2.85 26.44 18.69
CA SER A 276 -3.72 25.69 17.76
C SER A 276 -4.69 24.75 18.48
N GLY A 277 -4.34 24.30 19.69
CA GLY A 277 -5.10 23.29 20.43
C GLY A 277 -5.00 21.89 19.85
N ASP A 278 -3.92 21.60 19.13
CA ASP A 278 -3.72 20.30 18.48
C ASP A 278 -3.03 19.28 19.38
N VAL A 279 -2.14 19.70 20.31
CA VAL A 279 -1.44 18.78 21.22
C VAL A 279 -2.40 17.93 22.05
N PRO A 280 -3.45 18.49 22.70
CA PRO A 280 -4.42 17.68 23.45
C PRO A 280 -5.18 16.69 22.56
N LYS A 281 -5.31 16.97 21.26
CA LYS A 281 -5.94 16.05 20.29
C LYS A 281 -4.98 14.95 19.84
N LEU A 282 -3.67 15.23 19.77
CA LEU A 282 -2.64 14.25 19.41
C LEU A 282 -2.29 13.33 20.59
N CYS A 283 -2.38 13.84 21.81
CA CYS A 283 -2.10 13.09 23.03
C CYS A 283 -3.36 12.42 23.63
N ARG A 284 -4.24 11.89 22.78
CA ARG A 284 -5.45 11.18 23.23
C ARG A 284 -5.59 9.79 22.64
N TYR A 285 -6.13 8.88 23.44
CA TYR A 285 -6.67 7.62 22.93
C TYR A 285 -8.05 7.86 22.29
N HIS A 286 -8.18 7.46 21.04
CA HIS A 286 -9.44 7.55 20.29
C HIS A 286 -10.38 6.40 20.64
N MET A 287 -11.67 6.70 20.67
CA MET A 287 -12.72 5.70 20.84
C MET A 287 -12.95 4.93 19.53
N PRO A 288 -13.44 3.68 19.61
CA PRO A 288 -13.91 2.95 18.44
C PRO A 288 -14.95 3.75 17.65
N ARG A 289 -14.99 3.57 16.33
CA ARG A 289 -15.96 4.26 15.44
C ARG A 289 -17.42 4.13 15.90
N ARG A 290 -17.78 2.99 16.49
CA ARG A 290 -19.12 2.72 17.06
C ARG A 290 -19.49 3.61 18.25
N SER A 291 -18.51 4.24 18.89
CA SER A 291 -18.63 5.01 20.15
C SER A 291 -17.93 6.36 20.06
N ASN A 292 -17.81 6.95 18.87
CA ASN A 292 -17.09 8.20 18.63
C ASN A 292 -17.57 9.36 19.53
N ALA A 293 -18.87 9.41 19.86
CA ALA A 293 -19.39 10.44 20.76
C ALA A 293 -18.76 10.44 22.17
N LEU A 294 -18.16 9.32 22.59
CA LEU A 294 -17.45 9.20 23.87
C LEU A 294 -16.05 9.86 23.86
N ASP A 295 -15.51 10.26 22.69
CA ASP A 295 -14.18 10.90 22.58
C ASP A 295 -14.07 12.19 23.41
N ARG A 296 -15.19 12.86 23.68
CA ARG A 296 -15.20 14.08 24.51
C ARG A 296 -14.71 13.82 25.94
N PHE A 297 -14.88 12.60 26.44
CA PHE A 297 -14.49 12.23 27.80
C PHE A 297 -12.99 11.91 27.94
N THR A 298 -12.26 11.72 26.84
CA THR A 298 -10.79 11.62 26.85
C THR A 298 -10.10 12.94 26.53
N TYR A 299 -10.86 13.98 26.17
CA TYR A 299 -10.33 15.27 25.76
C TYR A 299 -10.22 16.26 26.93
N HIS A 300 -9.02 16.39 27.49
CA HIS A 300 -8.73 17.26 28.64
C HIS A 300 -7.74 18.38 28.24
N PRO A 301 -8.21 19.45 27.59
CA PRO A 301 -7.35 20.58 27.20
C PRO A 301 -7.00 21.45 28.42
N PRO A 302 -5.96 22.31 28.31
CA PRO A 302 -5.60 23.25 29.37
C PRO A 302 -6.73 24.16 29.86
N SER A 303 -7.72 24.45 29.02
CA SER A 303 -8.87 25.29 29.35
C SER A 303 -9.94 24.56 30.19
N ALA A 304 -9.90 23.23 30.24
CA ALA A 304 -10.85 22.39 30.97
C ALA A 304 -10.11 21.18 31.60
N PRO A 305 -9.19 21.42 32.55
CA PRO A 305 -8.30 20.38 33.07
C PRO A 305 -9.00 19.30 33.89
N ASP A 306 -10.18 19.60 34.45
CA ASP A 306 -11.00 18.66 35.23
C ASP A 306 -11.91 17.78 34.37
N GLY A 307 -11.91 17.94 33.04
CA GLY A 307 -12.75 17.17 32.13
C GLY A 307 -14.23 17.60 32.14
N THR A 308 -15.09 16.73 31.59
CA THR A 308 -16.53 17.01 31.43
C THR A 308 -17.28 16.93 32.77
N PRO A 309 -18.01 17.98 33.19
CA PRO A 309 -18.76 17.96 34.44
C PRO A 309 -19.96 17.01 34.40
N PRO A 310 -20.39 16.43 35.54
CA PRO A 310 -21.49 15.46 35.58
C PRO A 310 -22.81 15.96 34.99
N ASN A 311 -23.13 17.25 35.12
CA ASN A 311 -24.34 17.83 34.54
C ASN A 311 -24.32 17.79 33.01
N GLU A 312 -23.15 17.97 32.39
CA GLU A 312 -23.00 17.88 30.93
C GLU A 312 -23.06 16.43 30.45
N VAL A 313 -22.54 15.47 31.24
CA VAL A 313 -22.74 14.04 30.99
C VAL A 313 -24.23 13.69 30.97
N ILE A 314 -25.01 14.19 31.94
CA ILE A 314 -26.45 13.96 32.02
C ILE A 314 -27.21 14.67 30.88
N ALA A 315 -26.79 15.88 30.50
CA ALA A 315 -27.39 16.59 29.38
C ALA A 315 -27.15 15.87 28.04
N GLY A 316 -26.01 15.18 27.91
CA GLY A 316 -25.61 14.45 26.71
C GLY A 316 -26.12 13.02 26.59
N LEU A 317 -27.15 12.62 27.33
CA LEU A 317 -27.69 11.24 27.30
C LEU A 317 -28.17 10.78 25.91
N SER A 318 -28.51 11.70 25.01
CA SER A 318 -28.81 11.39 23.61
C SER A 318 -27.64 10.76 22.87
N ASP A 319 -26.41 10.99 23.34
CA ASP A 319 -25.17 10.53 22.73
C ASP A 319 -24.73 9.14 23.26
N CYS A 320 -25.55 8.50 24.10
CA CYS A 320 -25.27 7.19 24.67
C CYS A 320 -25.27 6.09 23.59
N PRO A 321 -24.16 5.36 23.37
CA PRO A 321 -24.13 4.27 22.40
C PRO A 321 -25.13 3.16 22.75
N ALA A 322 -25.68 2.48 21.74
CA ALA A 322 -26.73 1.47 21.93
C ALA A 322 -26.32 0.27 22.81
N HIS A 323 -25.01 -0.04 22.89
CA HIS A 323 -24.46 -1.11 23.74
C HIS A 323 -24.08 -0.66 25.15
N PHE A 324 -24.38 0.60 25.52
CA PHE A 324 -24.21 1.12 26.88
C PHE A 324 -25.56 1.22 27.58
N SER A 325 -25.61 0.81 28.85
CA SER A 325 -26.74 1.19 29.70
C SER A 325 -26.64 2.67 30.09
N ILE A 326 -27.76 3.31 30.40
CA ILE A 326 -27.77 4.72 30.83
C ILE A 326 -26.95 4.93 32.10
N GLU A 327 -26.98 3.98 33.04
CA GLU A 327 -26.20 4.03 34.28
C GLU A 327 -24.71 3.87 34.01
N GLU A 328 -24.35 2.92 33.14
CA GLU A 328 -22.98 2.71 32.69
C GLU A 328 -22.43 3.96 31.98
N TYR A 329 -23.22 4.59 31.10
CA TYR A 329 -22.82 5.81 30.41
C TYR A 329 -22.53 6.96 31.38
N LYS A 330 -23.39 7.15 32.39
CA LYS A 330 -23.18 8.17 33.43
C LYS A 330 -21.91 7.89 34.24
N ALA A 331 -21.71 6.63 34.65
CA ALA A 331 -20.51 6.23 35.37
C ALA A 331 -19.25 6.43 34.52
N PHE A 332 -19.31 6.05 33.24
CA PHE A 332 -18.22 6.23 32.27
C PHE A 332 -17.85 7.71 32.09
N GLY A 333 -18.83 8.56 31.76
CA GLY A 333 -18.58 9.98 31.49
C GLY A 333 -18.12 10.77 32.70
N THR A 334 -18.41 10.30 33.92
CA THR A 334 -17.96 10.95 35.17
C THR A 334 -16.65 10.37 35.72
N MET A 335 -16.16 9.25 35.21
CA MET A 335 -14.96 8.60 35.75
C MET A 335 -13.71 9.49 35.65
N ALA A 336 -13.57 10.23 34.54
CA ALA A 336 -12.45 11.13 34.29
C ALA A 336 -12.59 12.51 34.96
N PHE A 337 -13.72 12.79 35.61
CA PHE A 337 -14.00 14.12 36.15
C PHE A 337 -13.23 14.41 37.44
N GLY A 338 -12.65 15.62 37.49
CA GLY A 338 -12.01 16.21 38.66
C GLY A 338 -10.58 15.73 38.85
N SER A 339 -9.61 16.62 38.60
CA SER A 339 -8.18 16.32 38.56
C SER A 339 -7.67 15.62 39.82
N GLN A 340 -8.17 15.95 41.02
CA GLN A 340 -7.74 15.34 42.29
C GLN A 340 -8.43 14.02 42.65
N ILE A 341 -9.53 13.65 41.97
CA ILE A 341 -10.39 12.53 42.38
C ILE A 341 -10.50 11.42 41.32
N ILE A 342 -9.81 11.53 40.19
CA ILE A 342 -9.81 10.54 39.10
C ILE A 342 -9.58 9.11 39.63
N TYR A 343 -8.54 8.92 40.45
CA TYR A 343 -8.24 7.60 41.02
C TYR A 343 -9.30 7.13 42.02
N SER A 344 -9.90 8.04 42.79
CA SER A 344 -11.01 7.71 43.69
C SER A 344 -12.25 7.27 42.91
N ASN A 345 -12.53 7.90 41.77
CA ASN A 345 -13.61 7.48 40.87
C ASN A 345 -13.35 6.08 40.32
N ILE A 346 -12.13 5.80 39.85
CA ILE A 346 -11.74 4.47 39.36
C ILE A 346 -11.87 3.42 40.47
N LEU A 347 -11.41 3.74 41.69
CA LEU A 347 -11.51 2.84 42.84
C LEU A 347 -12.97 2.51 43.17
N ALA A 348 -13.85 3.52 43.15
CA ALA A 348 -15.29 3.33 43.33
C ALA A 348 -15.87 2.42 42.24
N GLN A 349 -15.46 2.60 40.97
CA GLN A 349 -15.94 1.75 39.87
C GLN A 349 -15.40 0.31 39.94
N LEU A 350 -14.21 0.08 40.48
CA LEU A 350 -13.73 -1.28 40.76
C LEU A 350 -14.59 -1.98 41.82
N ALA A 351 -15.00 -1.24 42.86
CA ALA A 351 -15.81 -1.76 43.96
C ALA A 351 -17.29 -1.97 43.56
N THR A 352 -17.92 -1.00 42.89
CA THR A 352 -19.34 -1.06 42.50
C THR A 352 -19.56 -1.81 41.18
N SER A 353 -18.57 -1.79 40.27
CA SER A 353 -18.61 -2.46 38.96
C SER A 353 -19.80 -2.05 38.07
N THR A 354 -20.19 -0.78 38.10
CA THR A 354 -21.22 -0.23 37.18
C THR A 354 -20.71 -0.11 35.74
N ILE A 355 -19.39 0.09 35.56
CA ILE A 355 -18.74 0.11 34.25
C ILE A 355 -18.28 -1.29 33.86
N ASP A 356 -18.50 -1.64 32.59
CA ASP A 356 -17.94 -2.87 32.02
C ASP A 356 -16.46 -2.67 31.63
N PHE A 357 -15.56 -3.26 32.42
CA PHE A 357 -14.12 -3.26 32.17
C PHE A 357 -13.69 -4.14 30.97
N THR A 358 -14.60 -4.94 30.41
CA THR A 358 -14.31 -5.76 29.22
C THR A 358 -14.41 -4.98 27.91
N LYS A 359 -14.96 -3.77 27.93
CA LYS A 359 -15.12 -2.91 26.74
C LYS A 359 -13.83 -2.19 26.34
N VAL A 360 -13.63 -1.99 25.04
CA VAL A 360 -12.53 -1.20 24.47
C VAL A 360 -12.58 0.25 24.97
N GLU A 361 -13.78 0.82 25.02
CA GLU A 361 -14.06 2.19 25.44
C GLU A 361 -13.53 2.46 26.86
N THR A 362 -13.78 1.53 27.78
CA THR A 362 -13.30 1.60 29.17
C THR A 362 -11.78 1.55 29.25
N GLN A 363 -11.16 0.67 28.46
CA GLN A 363 -9.70 0.57 28.38
C GLN A 363 -9.07 1.89 27.87
N CYS A 364 -9.62 2.49 26.80
CA CYS A 364 -9.16 3.80 26.29
C CYS A 364 -9.26 4.89 27.36
N LEU A 365 -10.38 4.97 28.08
CA LEU A 365 -10.59 6.00 29.09
C LEU A 365 -9.65 5.84 30.29
N ILE A 366 -9.44 4.61 30.77
CA ILE A 366 -8.48 4.34 31.84
C ILE A 366 -7.06 4.68 31.38
N LEU A 367 -6.66 4.23 30.18
CA LEU A 367 -5.35 4.56 29.61
C LEU A 367 -5.11 6.07 29.56
N GLN A 368 -6.07 6.83 29.02
CA GLN A 368 -5.97 8.28 28.95
C GLN A 368 -5.82 8.90 30.34
N THR A 369 -6.75 8.59 31.24
CA THR A 369 -6.87 9.29 32.53
C THR A 369 -5.67 9.06 33.45
N ILE A 370 -5.10 7.86 33.45
CA ILE A 370 -4.01 7.53 34.40
C ILE A 370 -2.61 7.73 33.84
N GLN A 371 -2.46 7.82 32.51
CA GLN A 371 -1.17 8.11 31.87
C GLN A 371 -1.02 9.58 31.49
N GLN A 372 -2.12 10.32 31.27
CA GLN A 372 -2.05 11.76 31.08
C GLN A 372 -1.49 12.43 32.33
N VAL A 373 -0.49 13.29 32.14
CA VAL A 373 0.32 13.88 33.22
C VAL A 373 -0.47 14.85 34.11
N GLY A 374 -1.36 15.66 33.54
CA GLY A 374 -2.21 16.58 34.30
C GLY A 374 -1.53 17.84 34.84
N LEU A 375 -2.21 18.53 35.77
CA LEU A 375 -1.83 19.87 36.25
C LEU A 375 -0.56 19.86 37.12
N PRO A 376 0.39 20.80 36.93
CA PRO A 376 1.54 20.93 37.83
C PRO A 376 1.12 21.12 39.29
N SER A 377 1.86 20.49 40.22
CA SER A 377 1.67 20.73 41.66
C SER A 377 2.21 22.09 42.06
N ILE A 378 1.54 22.77 43.00
CA ILE A 378 2.02 24.03 43.59
C ILE A 378 3.35 23.82 44.34
N SER A 379 3.51 22.67 44.99
CA SER A 379 4.73 22.28 45.69
C SER A 379 5.85 21.79 44.76
N GLY A 380 5.60 21.69 43.45
CA GLY A 380 6.59 21.24 42.48
C GLY A 380 6.82 19.72 42.46
N ASP A 381 5.86 18.93 42.95
CA ASP A 381 5.98 17.47 42.97
C ASP A 381 5.95 16.86 41.56
N VAL A 382 6.73 15.80 41.37
CA VAL A 382 6.82 15.06 40.09
C VAL A 382 5.50 14.38 39.74
N GLU A 383 4.79 13.89 40.76
CA GLU A 383 3.54 13.14 40.65
C GLU A 383 2.34 14.01 40.31
N ARG A 384 2.47 15.34 40.50
CA ARG A 384 1.45 16.33 40.11
C ARG A 384 0.11 16.15 40.82
N VAL A 385 -0.81 17.08 40.55
CA VAL A 385 -2.12 17.09 41.22
C VAL A 385 -2.91 15.82 40.91
N ASN A 386 -2.85 15.35 39.66
CA ASN A 386 -3.67 14.23 39.19
C ASN A 386 -3.31 12.89 39.81
N HIS A 387 -2.05 12.69 40.22
CA HIS A 387 -1.58 11.40 40.73
C HIS A 387 -1.17 11.43 42.21
N ALA A 388 -1.32 12.57 42.89
CA ALA A 388 -0.92 12.76 44.28
C ALA A 388 -1.49 11.69 45.24
N VAL A 389 -2.76 11.30 45.06
CA VAL A 389 -3.42 10.31 45.93
C VAL A 389 -2.79 8.91 45.84
N VAL A 390 -2.16 8.55 44.72
CA VAL A 390 -1.53 7.23 44.53
C VAL A 390 -0.27 7.08 45.38
N VAL A 391 0.34 8.19 45.78
CA VAL A 391 1.51 8.20 46.68
C VAL A 391 1.10 7.83 48.11
N VAL A 392 -0.16 8.05 48.49
CA VAL A 392 -0.67 7.76 49.82
C VAL A 392 -0.74 6.24 50.04
N GLU A 393 -0.06 5.76 51.08
CA GLU A 393 0.06 4.33 51.40
C GLU A 393 -1.29 3.61 51.53
N SER A 394 -2.22 4.17 52.31
CA SER A 394 -3.55 3.58 52.51
C SER A 394 -4.34 3.45 51.21
N PHE A 395 -4.21 4.43 50.31
CA PHE A 395 -4.84 4.40 49.00
C PHE A 395 -4.20 3.34 48.09
N GLY A 396 -2.87 3.22 48.09
CA GLY A 396 -2.16 2.19 47.37
C GLY A 396 -2.61 0.78 47.76
N HIS A 397 -2.77 0.52 49.06
CA HIS A 397 -3.33 -0.75 49.54
C HIS A 397 -4.78 -0.98 49.11
N ALA A 398 -5.65 0.03 49.23
CA ALA A 398 -7.04 -0.07 48.81
C ALA A 398 -7.17 -0.36 47.30
N MET A 399 -6.36 0.31 46.46
CA MET A 399 -6.32 0.07 45.02
C MET A 399 -5.91 -1.35 44.70
N LEU A 400 -4.81 -1.84 45.30
CA LEU A 400 -4.32 -3.21 45.09
C LEU A 400 -5.35 -4.27 45.55
N GLU A 401 -6.07 -4.01 46.64
CA GLU A 401 -7.14 -4.90 47.14
C GLU A 401 -8.32 -5.01 46.17
N GLN A 402 -8.76 -3.88 45.61
CA GLN A 402 -9.88 -3.88 44.67
C GLN A 402 -9.50 -4.56 43.34
N ILE A 403 -8.29 -4.36 42.82
CA ILE A 403 -7.86 -5.05 41.60
C ILE A 403 -7.53 -6.54 41.83
N ASP A 404 -7.11 -6.95 43.03
CA ASP A 404 -7.03 -8.38 43.44
C ASP A 404 -8.42 -9.02 43.41
N THR A 405 -9.41 -8.37 44.02
CA THR A 405 -10.80 -8.84 44.05
C THR A 405 -11.39 -8.89 42.65
N ALA A 406 -11.12 -7.87 41.82
CA ALA A 406 -11.55 -7.84 40.43
C ALA A 406 -10.92 -8.95 39.59
N LEU A 407 -9.61 -9.21 39.74
CA LEU A 407 -8.91 -10.29 39.03
C LEU A 407 -9.51 -11.66 39.31
N LEU A 408 -9.86 -11.96 40.57
CA LEU A 408 -10.50 -13.24 40.94
C LEU A 408 -11.81 -13.47 40.19
N ARG A 409 -12.62 -12.41 39.99
CA ARG A 409 -13.90 -12.49 39.28
C ARG A 409 -13.76 -12.84 37.80
N VAL A 410 -12.66 -12.41 37.16
CA VAL A 410 -12.46 -12.54 35.70
C VAL A 410 -11.47 -13.61 35.30
N SER A 411 -10.70 -14.18 36.24
CA SER A 411 -9.57 -15.08 35.95
C SER A 411 -9.90 -16.38 35.19
N GLU A 412 -11.17 -16.83 35.22
CA GLU A 412 -11.63 -18.00 34.47
C GLU A 412 -12.30 -17.64 33.13
N ASN A 413 -12.57 -16.35 32.86
CA ASN A 413 -13.16 -15.88 31.61
C ASN A 413 -12.14 -15.20 30.69
N LEU A 414 -11.69 -15.92 29.67
CA LEU A 414 -10.71 -15.42 28.69
C LEU A 414 -11.21 -14.23 27.85
N GLU A 415 -12.53 -14.04 27.72
CA GLU A 415 -13.10 -12.90 26.99
C GLU A 415 -12.92 -11.58 27.77
N SER A 416 -12.65 -11.66 29.08
CA SER A 416 -12.45 -10.49 29.94
C SER A 416 -11.01 -9.94 29.94
N TRP A 417 -10.20 -10.28 28.94
CA TRP A 417 -8.78 -9.90 28.90
C TRP A 417 -8.53 -8.38 28.91
N ARG A 418 -9.44 -7.58 28.33
CA ARG A 418 -9.36 -6.10 28.37
C ARG A 418 -9.49 -5.54 29.79
N ALA A 419 -10.25 -6.22 30.66
CA ALA A 419 -10.33 -5.86 32.07
C ALA A 419 -8.96 -6.06 32.74
N LEU A 420 -8.30 -7.20 32.49
CA LEU A 420 -6.94 -7.45 33.00
C LEU A 420 -5.92 -6.45 32.44
N ALA A 421 -6.07 -5.97 31.21
CA ALA A 421 -5.21 -4.92 30.67
C ALA A 421 -5.33 -3.62 31.47
N SER A 422 -6.56 -3.25 31.84
CA SER A 422 -6.81 -2.09 32.72
C SER A 422 -6.25 -2.31 34.13
N PHE A 423 -6.43 -3.49 34.71
CA PHE A 423 -5.91 -3.81 36.05
C PHE A 423 -4.38 -3.88 36.09
N SER A 424 -3.75 -4.46 35.06
CA SER A 424 -2.30 -4.45 34.86
C SER A 424 -1.77 -3.02 34.84
N LEU A 425 -2.43 -2.13 34.08
CA LEU A 425 -2.03 -0.73 33.99
C LEU A 425 -2.13 -0.02 35.34
N LEU A 426 -3.23 -0.22 36.09
CA LEU A 426 -3.42 0.35 37.43
C LEU A 426 -2.35 -0.14 38.41
N ALA A 427 -2.07 -1.45 38.44
CA ALA A 427 -1.03 -2.02 39.30
C ALA A 427 0.36 -1.44 38.99
N ARG A 428 0.71 -1.34 37.71
CA ARG A 428 2.00 -0.77 37.26
C ARG A 428 2.10 0.71 37.60
N ARG A 429 1.01 1.47 37.47
CA ARG A 429 0.97 2.89 37.83
C ARG A 429 1.14 3.09 39.34
N THR A 430 0.47 2.28 40.16
CA THR A 430 0.67 2.28 41.62
C THR A 430 2.12 1.96 41.99
N LEU A 431 2.70 0.92 41.38
CA LEU A 431 4.11 0.54 41.59
C LEU A 431 5.09 1.64 41.19
N SER A 432 4.85 2.32 40.06
CA SER A 432 5.74 3.37 39.54
C SER A 432 5.75 4.62 40.44
N LEU A 433 4.59 4.99 41.02
CA LEU A 433 4.46 6.24 41.78
C LEU A 433 4.78 6.07 43.26
N THR A 434 4.37 4.96 43.89
CA THR A 434 4.55 4.75 45.33
C THR A 434 6.02 4.63 45.73
N GLN A 435 6.35 5.15 46.91
CA GLN A 435 7.66 4.96 47.56
C GLN A 435 7.59 3.99 48.75
N THR A 436 6.39 3.56 49.17
CA THR A 436 6.20 2.69 50.33
C THR A 436 6.61 1.25 50.00
N PRO A 437 7.61 0.66 50.70
CA PRO A 437 8.12 -0.69 50.40
C PRO A 437 7.05 -1.79 50.38
N ASP A 438 6.11 -1.74 51.31
CA ASP A 438 5.06 -2.77 51.46
C ASP A 438 4.08 -2.73 50.28
N VAL A 439 3.65 -1.53 49.86
CA VAL A 439 2.80 -1.33 48.68
C VAL A 439 3.53 -1.80 47.41
N ARG A 440 4.83 -1.52 47.28
CA ARG A 440 5.65 -1.96 46.14
C ARG A 440 5.72 -3.49 46.05
N THR A 441 6.00 -4.16 47.17
CA THR A 441 6.06 -5.62 47.25
C THR A 441 4.73 -6.23 46.84
N ARG A 442 3.62 -5.73 47.41
CA ARG A 442 2.28 -6.21 47.07
C ARG A 442 1.92 -5.99 45.59
N ALA A 443 2.33 -4.87 45.00
CA ALA A 443 2.11 -4.61 43.57
C ALA A 443 2.93 -5.57 42.67
N LEU A 444 4.18 -5.86 43.04
CA LEU A 444 5.01 -6.84 42.33
C LEU A 444 4.41 -8.26 42.39
N ASP A 445 3.92 -8.67 43.57
CA ASP A 445 3.24 -9.96 43.75
C ASP A 445 1.94 -10.03 42.93
N TYR A 446 1.18 -8.93 42.88
CA TYR A 446 0.00 -8.84 42.02
C TYR A 446 0.34 -9.04 40.54
N LEU A 447 1.42 -8.41 40.04
CA LEU A 447 1.86 -8.56 38.66
C LEU A 447 2.27 -10.00 38.34
N VAL A 448 2.87 -10.73 39.29
CA VAL A 448 3.17 -12.17 39.15
C VAL A 448 1.88 -12.97 38.99
N LYS A 449 0.88 -12.74 39.86
CA LYS A 449 -0.43 -13.41 39.77
C LYS A 449 -1.09 -13.13 38.43
N LEU A 450 -1.17 -11.86 38.02
CA LEU A 450 -1.80 -11.45 36.75
C LEU A 450 -1.11 -12.09 35.54
N ARG A 451 0.23 -12.11 35.54
CA ARG A 451 1.04 -12.74 34.50
C ARG A 451 0.75 -14.24 34.38
N SER A 452 0.60 -14.94 35.50
CA SER A 452 0.29 -16.37 35.52
C SER A 452 -1.08 -16.68 34.86
N VAL A 453 -2.09 -15.83 35.09
CA VAL A 453 -3.41 -15.94 34.48
C VAL A 453 -3.34 -15.72 32.97
N CYS A 454 -2.65 -14.65 32.53
CA CYS A 454 -2.48 -14.34 31.11
C CYS A 454 -1.77 -15.48 30.38
N PHE A 455 -0.73 -16.05 30.99
CA PHE A 455 0.03 -17.15 30.40
C PHE A 455 -0.76 -18.47 30.35
N LYS A 456 -1.60 -18.76 31.35
CA LYS A 456 -2.56 -19.89 31.32
C LYS A 456 -3.52 -19.75 30.13
N TRP A 457 -4.08 -18.56 29.91
CA TRP A 457 -4.95 -18.28 28.76
C TRP A 457 -4.22 -18.39 27.42
N LEU A 458 -3.00 -17.86 27.33
CA LEU A 458 -2.16 -17.95 26.14
C LEU A 458 -1.90 -19.41 25.72
N LYS A 459 -1.53 -20.27 26.68
CA LYS A 459 -1.34 -21.71 26.43
C LYS A 459 -2.61 -22.37 25.90
N ARG A 460 -3.76 -22.08 26.50
CA ARG A 460 -5.07 -22.61 26.07
C ARG A 460 -5.39 -22.21 24.62
N LEU A 461 -5.12 -20.96 24.24
CA LEU A 461 -5.33 -20.47 22.87
C LEU A 461 -4.37 -21.14 21.88
N LYS A 462 -3.09 -21.30 22.22
CA LYS A 462 -2.10 -22.00 21.39
C LYS A 462 -2.53 -23.45 21.10
N THR A 463 -2.97 -24.19 22.12
CA THR A 463 -3.47 -25.57 21.94
C THR A 463 -4.72 -25.64 21.06
N ARG A 464 -5.66 -24.70 21.22
CA ARG A 464 -6.88 -24.64 20.37
C ARG A 464 -6.57 -24.26 18.92
N ALA A 465 -5.58 -23.39 18.69
CA ALA A 465 -5.15 -23.02 17.35
C ALA A 465 -4.53 -24.22 16.62
N ALA A 466 -3.66 -24.97 17.31
CA ALA A 466 -3.02 -26.17 16.75
C ALA A 466 -4.02 -27.28 16.38
N SER A 467 -5.14 -27.40 17.09
CA SER A 467 -6.17 -28.41 16.81
C SER A 467 -7.27 -27.98 15.82
N SER A 468 -7.32 -26.70 15.44
CA SER A 468 -8.36 -26.19 14.52
C SER A 468 -8.06 -26.59 13.08
N THR A 469 -9.04 -27.18 12.39
CA THR A 469 -8.96 -27.52 10.95
C THR A 469 -9.42 -26.37 10.05
N ASP A 470 -10.06 -25.34 10.61
CA ASP A 470 -10.50 -24.14 9.91
C ASP A 470 -9.44 -23.03 10.01
N ASN A 471 -9.03 -22.50 8.86
CA ASN A 471 -8.01 -21.46 8.78
C ASN A 471 -8.51 -20.09 9.30
N GLU A 472 -9.80 -19.77 9.15
CA GLU A 472 -10.34 -18.50 9.67
C GLU A 472 -10.37 -18.52 11.20
N GLN A 473 -10.93 -19.59 11.78
CA GLN A 473 -10.90 -19.80 13.21
C GLN A 473 -9.46 -19.83 13.78
N ARG A 474 -8.52 -20.48 13.09
CA ARG A 474 -7.12 -20.53 13.52
C ARG A 474 -6.47 -19.14 13.54
N ASN A 475 -6.70 -18.33 12.51
CA ASN A 475 -6.21 -16.95 12.44
C ASN A 475 -6.79 -16.07 13.56
N GLU A 476 -8.07 -16.22 13.87
CA GLU A 476 -8.70 -15.52 14.99
C GLU A 476 -8.07 -15.92 16.34
N LEU A 477 -7.85 -17.22 16.55
CA LEU A 477 -7.21 -17.74 17.76
C LEU A 477 -5.77 -17.22 17.92
N HIS A 478 -4.99 -17.14 16.83
CA HIS A 478 -3.65 -16.53 16.86
C HIS A 478 -3.69 -15.02 17.12
N SER A 479 -4.68 -14.31 16.58
CA SER A 479 -4.87 -12.88 16.84
C SER A 479 -5.12 -12.63 18.33
N ARG A 480 -6.07 -13.36 18.93
CA ARG A 480 -6.37 -13.30 20.37
C ARG A 480 -5.18 -13.74 21.23
N ALA A 481 -4.46 -14.79 20.82
CA ALA A 481 -3.25 -15.23 21.52
C ALA A 481 -2.18 -14.13 21.51
N THR A 482 -2.05 -13.38 20.42
CA THR A 482 -1.08 -12.28 20.32
C THR A 482 -1.43 -11.11 21.23
N GLU A 483 -2.70 -10.70 21.28
CA GLU A 483 -3.16 -9.67 22.23
C GLU A 483 -2.96 -10.11 23.69
N MET A 484 -3.21 -11.38 23.98
CA MET A 484 -2.97 -11.97 25.30
C MET A 484 -1.47 -11.98 25.66
N ALA A 485 -0.61 -12.29 24.69
CA ALA A 485 0.83 -12.23 24.86
C ALA A 485 1.30 -10.79 25.10
N LEU A 486 0.77 -9.80 24.37
CA LEU A 486 1.06 -8.37 24.61
C LEU A 486 0.65 -7.96 26.02
N LEU A 487 -0.53 -8.35 26.48
CA LEU A 487 -0.98 -8.14 27.86
C LEU A 487 -0.01 -8.80 28.86
N CYS A 488 0.38 -10.05 28.63
CA CYS A 488 1.32 -10.76 29.50
C CYS A 488 2.66 -10.01 29.60
N THR A 489 3.23 -9.57 28.46
CA THR A 489 4.47 -8.79 28.43
C THR A 489 4.32 -7.38 29.03
N SER A 490 3.12 -6.79 29.01
CA SER A 490 2.87 -5.50 29.66
C SER A 490 3.15 -5.53 31.17
N THR A 491 3.06 -6.70 31.82
CA THR A 491 3.38 -6.86 33.26
C THR A 491 4.86 -6.62 33.60
N TYR A 492 5.73 -6.56 32.59
CA TYR A 492 7.15 -6.27 32.71
C TYR A 492 7.47 -4.80 32.39
N ASP A 493 6.51 -4.04 31.86
CA ASP A 493 6.66 -2.64 31.47
C ASP A 493 6.56 -1.74 32.72
N VAL A 494 7.62 -1.80 33.54
CA VAL A 494 7.83 -1.08 34.80
C VAL A 494 9.05 -0.16 34.74
N GLU A 495 9.42 0.48 35.85
CA GLU A 495 10.64 1.31 35.95
C GLU A 495 11.92 0.47 35.77
N CYS A 496 12.98 1.09 35.20
CA CYS A 496 14.23 0.38 34.91
C CYS A 496 14.91 -0.22 36.15
N THR A 497 14.66 0.34 37.33
CA THR A 497 15.16 -0.18 38.62
C THR A 497 14.59 -1.55 38.96
N ASP A 498 13.35 -1.82 38.56
CA ASP A 498 12.56 -2.97 39.02
C ASP A 498 12.78 -4.23 38.16
N PHE A 499 13.39 -4.09 36.98
CA PHE A 499 13.72 -5.24 36.12
C PHE A 499 14.53 -6.32 36.82
N ASN A 500 15.48 -5.96 37.71
CA ASN A 500 16.29 -6.97 38.40
C ASN A 500 15.42 -7.86 39.29
N ILE A 501 14.45 -7.27 39.98
CA ILE A 501 13.52 -7.98 40.87
C ILE A 501 12.60 -8.85 40.03
N ILE A 502 12.02 -8.30 38.95
CA ILE A 502 11.08 -9.04 38.10
C ILE A 502 11.75 -10.22 37.39
N LEU A 503 12.96 -10.06 36.85
CA LEU A 503 13.65 -11.12 36.12
C LEU A 503 14.10 -12.28 37.03
N GLN A 504 14.28 -12.02 38.33
CA GLN A 504 14.58 -13.04 39.35
C GLN A 504 13.34 -13.84 39.79
N GLN A 505 12.13 -13.39 39.46
CA GLN A 505 10.90 -14.12 39.80
C GLN A 505 10.83 -15.45 39.03
N ASP A 506 10.29 -16.47 39.68
CA ASP A 506 10.15 -17.80 39.10
C ASP A 506 9.43 -17.76 37.75
N SER A 507 10.02 -18.43 36.75
CA SER A 507 9.53 -18.53 35.37
C SER A 507 9.43 -17.21 34.59
N ALA A 508 9.77 -16.07 35.17
CA ALA A 508 9.55 -14.75 34.56
C ALA A 508 10.25 -14.60 33.20
N VAL A 509 11.51 -15.04 33.09
CA VAL A 509 12.24 -15.02 31.80
C VAL A 509 11.57 -15.92 30.76
N SER A 510 11.19 -17.14 31.15
CA SER A 510 10.57 -18.08 30.20
C SER A 510 9.22 -17.57 29.69
N VAL A 511 8.38 -17.04 30.59
CA VAL A 511 7.05 -16.48 30.24
C VAL A 511 7.19 -15.27 29.32
N LEU A 512 8.14 -14.37 29.62
CA LEU A 512 8.43 -13.20 28.80
C LEU A 512 8.83 -13.62 27.38
N LEU A 513 9.80 -14.52 27.25
CA LEU A 513 10.33 -14.95 25.96
C LEU A 513 9.32 -15.75 25.15
N GLN A 514 8.56 -16.67 25.77
CA GLN A 514 7.49 -17.40 25.07
C GLN A 514 6.40 -16.47 24.54
N SER A 515 5.98 -15.50 25.36
CA SER A 515 5.00 -14.50 24.93
C SER A 515 5.55 -13.64 23.79
N SER A 516 6.82 -13.24 23.88
CA SER A 516 7.49 -12.42 22.86
C SER A 516 7.65 -13.16 21.51
N ILE A 517 7.96 -14.46 21.53
CA ILE A 517 8.02 -15.27 20.31
C ILE A 517 6.65 -15.29 19.61
N ILE A 518 5.56 -15.50 20.37
CA ILE A 518 4.20 -15.51 19.80
C ILE A 518 3.85 -14.16 19.18
N ILE A 519 4.23 -13.05 19.82
CA ILE A 519 4.07 -11.71 19.25
C ILE A 519 4.85 -11.59 17.94
N GLN A 520 6.13 -11.96 17.94
CA GLN A 520 6.98 -11.84 16.76
C GLN A 520 6.46 -12.66 15.58
N GLU A 521 5.96 -13.87 15.82
CA GLU A 521 5.45 -14.76 14.77
C GLU A 521 4.14 -14.26 14.13
N ASN A 522 3.33 -13.49 14.88
CA ASN A 522 1.94 -13.20 14.48
C ASN A 522 1.61 -11.71 14.30
N HIS A 523 2.44 -10.78 14.77
CA HIS A 523 2.10 -9.34 14.85
C HIS A 523 1.61 -8.72 13.54
N LYS A 524 2.12 -9.17 12.39
CA LYS A 524 1.72 -8.64 11.07
C LYS A 524 0.34 -9.12 10.59
N SER A 525 -0.21 -10.17 11.19
CA SER A 525 -1.46 -10.82 10.77
C SER A 525 -2.59 -10.72 11.80
N VAL A 526 -2.40 -9.98 12.89
CA VAL A 526 -3.41 -9.82 13.93
C VAL A 526 -4.59 -9.00 13.41
N GLN A 527 -5.80 -9.49 13.65
CA GLN A 527 -7.04 -8.74 13.45
C GLN A 527 -7.58 -8.34 14.82
N SER A 528 -7.29 -7.11 15.25
CA SER A 528 -7.79 -6.57 16.53
C SER A 528 -9.15 -5.88 16.34
N GLU A 529 -9.98 -5.92 17.39
CA GLU A 529 -11.22 -5.13 17.47
C GLU A 529 -10.94 -3.62 17.38
N HIS A 530 -9.76 -3.18 17.84
CA HIS A 530 -9.36 -1.77 17.79
C HIS A 530 -7.85 -1.63 17.54
N GLN A 531 -7.54 -1.31 16.28
CA GLN A 531 -6.17 -1.30 15.77
C GLN A 531 -5.24 -0.31 16.49
N ASP A 532 -5.71 0.91 16.82
CA ASP A 532 -4.86 1.94 17.44
C ASP A 532 -4.34 1.53 18.82
N LEU A 533 -5.18 0.85 19.62
CA LEU A 533 -4.76 0.28 20.90
C LEU A 533 -3.80 -0.89 20.72
N TYR A 534 -4.04 -1.75 19.73
CA TYR A 534 -3.13 -2.85 19.41
C TYR A 534 -1.74 -2.31 19.04
N ASP A 535 -1.67 -1.32 18.16
CA ASP A 535 -0.42 -0.68 17.74
C ASP A 535 0.29 -0.01 18.93
N SER A 536 -0.47 0.64 19.80
CA SER A 536 0.05 1.24 21.04
C SER A 536 0.64 0.19 21.99
N LEU A 537 -0.01 -0.95 22.17
CA LEU A 537 0.48 -2.06 22.99
C LEU A 537 1.74 -2.68 22.38
N LEU A 538 1.79 -2.85 21.06
CA LEU A 538 2.96 -3.37 20.34
C LEU A 538 4.17 -2.43 20.49
N LEU A 539 3.97 -1.13 20.30
CA LEU A 539 5.02 -0.12 20.51
C LEU A 539 5.51 -0.11 21.97
N SER A 540 4.60 -0.24 22.93
CA SER A 540 4.94 -0.32 24.36
C SER A 540 5.76 -1.57 24.67
N HIS A 541 5.41 -2.71 24.07
CA HIS A 541 6.18 -3.96 24.16
C HIS A 541 7.61 -3.78 23.63
N LEU A 542 7.77 -3.20 22.43
CA LEU A 542 9.08 -2.96 21.84
C LEU A 542 9.94 -2.01 22.69
N ALA A 543 9.34 -0.92 23.18
CA ALA A 543 10.01 0.02 24.06
C ALA A 543 10.44 -0.64 25.38
N MET A 544 9.58 -1.50 25.96
CA MET A 544 9.90 -2.26 27.16
C MET A 544 11.06 -3.24 26.92
N MET A 545 11.04 -4.01 25.83
CA MET A 545 12.12 -4.95 25.48
C MET A 545 13.46 -4.22 25.30
N TYR A 546 13.45 -3.04 24.68
CA TYR A 546 14.65 -2.20 24.56
C TYR A 546 15.18 -1.75 25.93
N ARG A 547 14.30 -1.31 26.83
CA ARG A 547 14.70 -0.91 28.19
C ARG A 547 15.20 -2.10 29.04
N ALA A 548 14.63 -3.28 28.85
CA ALA A 548 14.99 -4.50 29.57
C ALA A 548 16.26 -5.17 29.02
N PHE A 549 16.67 -4.86 27.79
CA PHE A 549 17.66 -5.59 27.00
C PHE A 549 18.96 -5.93 27.75
N GLU A 550 19.66 -4.93 28.28
CA GLU A 550 20.96 -5.14 28.95
C GLU A 550 20.81 -6.06 30.16
N LYS A 551 19.79 -5.84 30.99
CA LYS A 551 19.53 -6.64 32.19
C LYS A 551 19.10 -8.08 31.85
N LEU A 552 18.21 -8.22 30.86
CA LEU A 552 17.74 -9.52 30.36
C LEU A 552 18.91 -10.32 29.78
N ARG A 553 19.78 -9.69 28.98
CA ARG A 553 20.97 -10.31 28.40
C ARG A 553 21.92 -10.81 29.47
N THR A 554 22.27 -9.98 30.45
CA THR A 554 23.14 -10.38 31.58
C THR A 554 22.54 -11.56 32.33
N PHE A 555 21.23 -11.54 32.59
CA PHE A 555 20.55 -12.60 33.32
C PHE A 555 20.54 -13.92 32.54
N VAL A 556 20.16 -13.90 31.25
CA VAL A 556 20.07 -15.10 30.39
C VAL A 556 21.43 -15.75 30.14
N LEU A 557 22.50 -14.95 30.06
CA LEU A 557 23.86 -15.49 29.93
C LEU A 557 24.37 -16.13 31.23
N HIS A 558 23.83 -15.74 32.39
CA HIS A 558 24.17 -16.35 33.68
C HIS A 558 23.30 -17.58 33.98
N ASP A 559 21.98 -17.48 33.78
CA ASP A 559 21.01 -18.57 33.87
C ASP A 559 20.19 -18.66 32.58
N SER A 560 20.53 -19.65 31.75
CA SER A 560 19.88 -19.86 30.46
C SER A 560 18.62 -20.74 30.53
N LYS A 561 18.22 -21.21 31.73
CA LYS A 561 17.07 -22.10 31.89
C LYS A 561 15.79 -21.52 31.28
N GLY A 562 15.50 -20.24 31.57
CA GLY A 562 14.30 -19.58 31.06
C GLY A 562 14.25 -19.49 29.53
N LEU A 563 15.39 -19.18 28.89
CA LEU A 563 15.51 -19.15 27.43
C LEU A 563 15.40 -20.56 26.84
N CYS A 564 16.08 -21.54 27.41
CA CYS A 564 15.98 -22.93 26.97
C CYS A 564 14.54 -23.47 27.03
N ASP A 565 13.82 -23.15 28.11
CA ASP A 565 12.41 -23.54 28.26
C ASP A 565 11.51 -22.84 27.23
N ALA A 566 11.79 -21.57 26.91
CA ALA A 566 11.07 -20.84 25.88
C ALA A 566 11.30 -21.41 24.48
N VAL A 567 12.55 -21.73 24.13
CA VAL A 567 12.88 -22.38 22.86
C VAL A 567 12.24 -23.76 22.78
N ARG A 568 12.31 -24.58 23.84
CA ARG A 568 11.69 -25.91 23.87
C ARG A 568 10.17 -25.88 23.72
N ALA A 569 9.52 -24.85 24.25
CA ALA A 569 8.07 -24.66 24.09
C ALA A 569 7.63 -24.32 22.65
N ASN A 570 8.55 -23.85 21.81
CA ASN A 570 8.32 -23.57 20.38
C ASN A 570 8.99 -24.59 19.46
N TRP A 571 10.01 -25.31 19.93
CA TRP A 571 10.72 -26.35 19.20
C TRP A 571 10.98 -27.57 20.09
N ALA A 572 10.10 -28.58 20.01
CA ALA A 572 10.16 -29.75 20.87
C ALA A 572 11.43 -30.60 20.70
N ALA A 573 12.06 -30.56 19.52
CA ALA A 573 13.32 -31.27 19.25
C ALA A 573 14.58 -30.50 19.71
N PHE A 574 14.41 -29.33 20.34
CA PHE A 574 15.51 -28.60 20.93
C PHE A 574 16.12 -29.37 22.12
N ASP A 575 17.38 -29.75 21.97
CA ASP A 575 18.16 -30.42 23.00
C ASP A 575 19.48 -29.67 23.27
N PRO A 576 19.52 -28.82 24.32
CA PRO A 576 20.73 -28.10 24.68
C PRO A 576 21.80 -28.99 25.33
N SER A 577 21.49 -30.23 25.69
CA SER A 577 22.45 -31.13 26.38
C SER A 577 23.54 -31.69 25.44
N THR A 578 23.29 -31.64 24.13
CA THR A 578 24.24 -32.03 23.08
C THR A 578 25.14 -30.88 22.64
N ALA A 579 24.96 -29.69 23.21
CA ALA A 579 25.73 -28.50 22.90
C ALA A 579 27.16 -28.55 23.47
N SER A 580 28.07 -27.78 22.87
CA SER A 580 29.41 -27.50 23.41
C SER A 580 29.31 -27.02 24.88
N PRO A 581 30.31 -27.28 25.76
CA PRO A 581 30.25 -26.96 27.20
C PRO A 581 30.04 -25.48 27.57
N SER A 582 29.95 -24.58 26.60
CA SER A 582 29.86 -23.12 26.77
C SER A 582 28.44 -22.53 26.75
N GLY A 583 27.38 -23.33 26.57
CA GLY A 583 25.98 -22.85 26.65
C GLY A 583 25.62 -21.79 25.60
N TRP A 584 24.67 -20.90 25.92
CA TRP A 584 24.30 -19.78 25.05
C TRP A 584 25.41 -18.72 25.04
N ARG A 585 25.82 -18.28 23.85
CA ARG A 585 26.80 -17.20 23.67
C ARG A 585 26.19 -16.00 22.96
N SER A 586 26.58 -14.79 23.36
CA SER A 586 26.23 -13.56 22.66
C SER A 586 27.15 -13.37 21.44
N LEU A 587 26.60 -12.90 20.32
CA LEU A 587 27.41 -12.53 19.16
C LEU A 587 28.22 -11.25 19.43
N GLU A 588 29.26 -11.01 18.62
CA GLU A 588 30.09 -9.80 18.71
C GLU A 588 29.30 -8.54 18.33
N GLN A 589 29.80 -7.37 18.71
CA GLN A 589 29.20 -6.10 18.30
C GLN A 589 29.36 -5.90 16.78
N PRO A 590 28.33 -5.35 16.09
CA PRO A 590 27.10 -4.74 16.62
C PRO A 590 25.93 -5.73 16.93
N GLN A 591 26.08 -7.04 16.69
CA GLN A 591 25.01 -8.04 16.81
C GLN A 591 24.81 -8.66 18.20
N HIS A 592 25.34 -8.06 19.26
CA HIS A 592 25.25 -8.55 20.65
C HIS A 592 23.82 -8.82 21.20
N HIS A 593 22.78 -8.37 20.49
CA HIS A 593 21.38 -8.70 20.76
C HIS A 593 20.96 -10.12 20.31
N TRP A 594 21.78 -10.79 19.51
CA TRP A 594 21.62 -12.19 19.15
C TRP A 594 22.41 -13.09 20.10
N LEU A 595 21.75 -14.15 20.55
CA LEU A 595 22.33 -15.27 21.26
C LEU A 595 22.36 -16.50 20.35
N ALA A 596 23.38 -17.36 20.50
CA ALA A 596 23.53 -18.58 19.73
C ALA A 596 23.85 -19.79 20.60
N ILE A 597 23.32 -20.96 20.23
CA ILE A 597 23.65 -22.28 20.81
C ILE A 597 23.54 -23.36 19.73
N CYS A 598 24.26 -24.47 19.87
CA CYS A 598 24.08 -25.65 19.01
C CYS A 598 23.13 -26.65 19.69
N SER A 599 22.14 -27.17 18.96
CA SER A 599 21.30 -28.30 19.37
C SER A 599 21.57 -29.45 18.39
N GLY A 600 22.42 -30.40 18.79
CA GLY A 600 23.03 -31.37 17.88
C GLY A 600 23.88 -30.69 16.82
N THR A 601 23.58 -30.91 15.54
CA THR A 601 24.24 -30.26 14.39
C THR A 601 23.60 -28.93 13.97
N LEU A 602 22.47 -28.56 14.59
CA LEU A 602 21.68 -27.40 14.19
C LEU A 602 22.07 -26.17 15.03
N LEU A 603 22.40 -25.07 14.36
CA LEU A 603 22.74 -23.80 15.00
C LEU A 603 21.48 -22.99 15.27
N VAL A 604 21.18 -22.71 16.53
CA VAL A 604 20.03 -21.94 16.98
C VAL A 604 20.45 -20.51 17.28
N HIS A 605 19.71 -19.54 16.78
CA HIS A 605 19.85 -18.13 17.13
C HIS A 605 18.57 -17.58 17.75
N PHE A 606 18.72 -16.76 18.78
CA PHE A 606 17.62 -16.06 19.42
C PHE A 606 17.92 -14.57 19.57
N ASN A 607 17.03 -13.71 19.10
CA ASN A 607 17.15 -12.25 19.23
C ASN A 607 16.43 -11.76 20.49
N LEU A 608 17.16 -11.18 21.44
CA LEU A 608 16.57 -10.71 22.70
C LEU A 608 15.69 -9.45 22.54
N LEU A 609 15.81 -8.69 21.45
CA LEU A 609 15.00 -7.48 21.22
C LEU A 609 13.72 -7.79 20.45
N SER A 610 13.83 -8.56 19.36
CA SER A 610 12.70 -8.90 18.49
C SER A 610 12.04 -10.24 18.82
N ALA A 611 12.63 -11.05 19.70
CA ALA A 611 12.22 -12.43 19.98
C ALA A 611 12.21 -13.36 18.76
N GLU A 612 12.97 -13.02 17.71
CA GLU A 612 13.17 -13.91 16.56
C GLU A 612 13.94 -15.16 16.96
N LEU A 613 13.35 -16.32 16.66
CA LEU A 613 13.94 -17.64 16.85
C LEU A 613 14.26 -18.26 15.49
N LEU A 614 15.55 -18.51 15.24
CA LEU A 614 16.06 -19.06 13.99
C LEU A 614 16.82 -20.37 14.24
N VAL A 615 16.68 -21.34 13.34
CA VAL A 615 17.45 -22.58 13.30
C VAL A 615 18.13 -22.69 11.94
N ASN A 616 19.45 -22.79 11.92
CA ASN A 616 20.30 -22.66 10.72
C ASN A 616 20.00 -21.40 9.89
N GLY A 617 19.66 -20.29 10.57
CA GLY A 617 19.32 -19.02 9.92
C GLY A 617 17.91 -18.95 9.34
N LEU A 618 17.06 -19.97 9.57
CA LEU A 618 15.68 -20.02 9.10
C LEU A 618 14.67 -19.95 10.26
N PRO A 619 13.55 -19.21 10.12
CA PRO A 619 12.52 -19.14 11.15
C PRO A 619 11.72 -20.46 11.25
N LEU A 620 11.21 -20.76 12.45
CA LEU A 620 10.48 -22.00 12.77
C LEU A 620 8.96 -21.95 12.55
N ALA A 621 8.43 -20.86 12.00
CA ALA A 621 6.99 -20.61 12.04
C ALA A 621 6.24 -21.09 10.79
N ARG A 622 6.72 -20.75 9.58
CA ARG A 622 5.97 -20.95 8.34
C ARG A 622 6.90 -21.32 7.20
N LEU A 623 6.37 -22.13 6.26
CA LEU A 623 7.06 -22.37 5.00
C LEU A 623 7.41 -21.02 4.34
N PRO A 624 8.65 -20.84 3.87
CA PRO A 624 9.03 -19.61 3.18
C PRO A 624 8.06 -19.27 2.04
N SER A 625 7.89 -17.98 1.76
CA SER A 625 6.93 -17.48 0.77
C SER A 625 7.04 -18.16 -0.60
N ARG A 626 8.25 -18.55 -1.01
CA ARG A 626 8.49 -19.31 -2.26
C ARG A 626 7.69 -20.61 -2.35
N PHE A 627 7.44 -21.30 -1.24
CA PHE A 627 6.60 -22.49 -1.19
C PHE A 627 5.12 -22.10 -1.20
N MET A 628 4.72 -21.17 -0.33
CA MET A 628 3.32 -20.76 -0.20
C MET A 628 2.75 -20.11 -1.47
N GLN A 629 3.61 -19.45 -2.26
CA GLN A 629 3.26 -18.84 -3.55
C GLN A 629 3.37 -19.81 -4.72
N HIS A 630 3.93 -21.00 -4.50
CA HIS A 630 4.08 -21.99 -5.56
C HIS A 630 2.71 -22.51 -6.04
N LYS A 631 2.58 -22.74 -7.35
CA LYS A 631 1.34 -23.16 -8.02
C LYS A 631 0.71 -24.45 -7.45
N MET A 632 1.54 -25.34 -6.87
CA MET A 632 1.09 -26.61 -6.28
C MET A 632 0.72 -26.52 -4.80
N TYR A 633 1.02 -25.41 -4.12
CA TYR A 633 0.74 -25.29 -2.69
C TYR A 633 -0.77 -25.27 -2.42
N ARG A 634 -1.52 -24.40 -3.11
CA ARG A 634 -2.97 -24.29 -2.94
C ARG A 634 -3.72 -25.59 -3.31
N PRO A 635 -3.43 -26.28 -4.43
CA PRO A 635 -4.08 -27.55 -4.72
C PRO A 635 -3.84 -28.63 -3.66
N LEU A 636 -2.67 -28.68 -3.04
CA LEU A 636 -2.33 -29.70 -2.04
C LEU A 636 -2.84 -29.36 -0.63
N PHE A 637 -2.68 -28.11 -0.22
CA PHE A 637 -2.88 -27.68 1.18
C PHE A 637 -4.05 -26.69 1.33
N SER A 638 -4.77 -26.40 0.26
CA SER A 638 -5.85 -25.40 0.24
C SER A 638 -5.34 -24.02 0.71
N LYS A 639 -6.01 -23.39 1.68
CA LYS A 639 -5.55 -22.15 2.33
C LYS A 639 -4.78 -22.41 3.64
N THR A 640 -4.54 -23.68 3.98
CA THR A 640 -3.94 -24.05 5.26
C THR A 640 -2.47 -23.65 5.28
N THR A 641 -2.08 -22.89 6.31
CA THR A 641 -0.66 -22.63 6.58
C THR A 641 -0.09 -23.78 7.39
N LEU A 642 0.99 -24.38 6.89
CA LEU A 642 1.69 -25.46 7.59
C LEU A 642 2.84 -24.89 8.42
N GLU A 643 2.83 -25.23 9.70
CA GLU A 643 3.98 -25.01 10.59
C GLU A 643 5.05 -26.04 10.25
N VAL A 644 6.28 -25.56 10.05
CA VAL A 644 7.38 -26.39 9.60
C VAL A 644 8.62 -26.21 10.46
N MET A 645 9.47 -27.22 10.42
CA MET A 645 10.79 -27.25 11.04
C MET A 645 11.82 -27.73 10.01
N PRO A 646 13.11 -27.42 10.16
CA PRO A 646 14.15 -28.02 9.33
C PRO A 646 14.11 -29.55 9.39
N THR A 647 14.42 -30.22 8.28
CA THR A 647 14.47 -31.69 8.18
C THR A 647 15.87 -32.15 7.77
N ASP A 648 16.22 -33.37 8.17
CA ASP A 648 17.42 -34.11 7.75
C ASP A 648 17.19 -35.02 6.53
N GLU A 649 15.98 -35.02 5.95
CA GLU A 649 15.65 -35.79 4.75
C GLU A 649 16.46 -35.30 3.54
N PRO A 650 17.23 -36.19 2.86
CA PRO A 650 18.09 -35.79 1.74
C PRO A 650 17.32 -35.08 0.63
N GLY A 651 17.80 -33.90 0.23
CA GLY A 651 17.20 -33.09 -0.84
C GLY A 651 15.97 -32.29 -0.45
N LEU A 652 15.54 -32.35 0.82
CA LEU A 652 14.43 -31.59 1.39
C LEU A 652 14.96 -30.62 2.45
N GLU A 653 14.20 -29.56 2.71
CA GLU A 653 14.60 -28.46 3.59
C GLU A 653 13.74 -28.39 4.86
N PHE A 654 12.46 -28.75 4.74
CA PHE A 654 11.49 -28.61 5.83
C PHE A 654 10.68 -29.89 6.04
N SER A 655 10.23 -30.13 7.27
CA SER A 655 9.21 -31.10 7.66
C SER A 655 8.05 -30.38 8.32
N ALA A 656 6.82 -30.84 8.11
CA ALA A 656 5.67 -30.38 8.89
C ALA A 656 5.85 -30.76 10.37
N GLN A 657 5.45 -29.86 11.28
CA GLN A 657 5.47 -30.11 12.73
C GLN A 657 4.39 -31.12 13.16
N HIS A 658 3.29 -31.22 12.39
CA HIS A 658 2.16 -32.08 12.67
C HIS A 658 1.80 -32.93 11.44
N LEU A 659 1.10 -34.05 11.67
CA LEU A 659 0.58 -34.90 10.60
C LEU A 659 -0.51 -34.17 9.80
N TYR A 660 -0.51 -34.34 8.48
CA TYR A 660 -1.50 -33.75 7.58
C TYR A 660 -2.22 -34.86 6.83
N HIS A 661 -3.55 -34.98 7.03
CA HIS A 661 -4.35 -36.13 6.54
C HIS A 661 -3.73 -37.51 6.86
N GLY A 662 -3.06 -37.64 8.00
CA GLY A 662 -2.39 -38.87 8.41
C GLY A 662 -0.99 -39.09 7.80
N TYR A 663 -0.48 -38.17 6.99
CA TYR A 663 0.86 -38.20 6.42
C TYR A 663 1.84 -37.31 7.18
N LYS A 664 3.07 -37.78 7.36
CA LYS A 664 4.23 -36.93 7.67
C LYS A 664 4.72 -36.32 6.37
N LEU A 665 4.79 -34.98 6.31
CA LEU A 665 5.14 -34.24 5.11
C LEU A 665 6.53 -33.64 5.20
N HIS A 666 7.28 -33.78 4.11
CA HIS A 666 8.58 -33.14 3.93
C HIS A 666 8.57 -32.31 2.64
N PHE A 667 9.24 -31.15 2.66
CA PHE A 667 9.20 -30.13 1.63
C PHE A 667 10.61 -29.76 1.19
N GLY A 668 10.81 -29.60 -0.12
CA GLY A 668 12.04 -29.08 -0.71
C GLY A 668 11.74 -28.28 -1.97
N MET A 669 12.76 -27.58 -2.49
CA MET A 669 12.67 -26.91 -3.79
C MET A 669 13.78 -27.40 -4.70
N GLN A 670 13.43 -27.78 -5.92
CA GLN A 670 14.40 -28.09 -6.98
C GLN A 670 14.12 -27.19 -8.19
N GLY A 671 14.88 -26.10 -8.31
CA GLY A 671 14.64 -25.07 -9.32
C GLY A 671 13.26 -24.42 -9.13
N LEU A 672 12.37 -24.63 -10.11
CA LEU A 672 10.99 -24.11 -10.07
C LEU A 672 9.97 -25.11 -9.49
N ASP A 673 10.38 -26.34 -9.18
CA ASP A 673 9.47 -27.36 -8.68
C ASP A 673 9.53 -27.46 -7.15
N MET A 674 8.34 -27.49 -6.55
CA MET A 674 8.15 -27.83 -5.14
C MET A 674 8.15 -29.35 -4.99
N LEU A 675 9.10 -29.87 -4.22
CA LEU A 675 9.17 -31.27 -3.82
C LEU A 675 8.30 -31.47 -2.59
N VAL A 676 7.43 -32.49 -2.63
CA VAL A 676 6.65 -32.92 -1.48
C VAL A 676 6.76 -34.44 -1.38
N VAL A 677 7.23 -34.92 -0.23
CA VAL A 677 7.24 -36.33 0.12
C VAL A 677 6.24 -36.55 1.25
N ALA A 678 5.31 -37.46 1.03
CA ALA A 678 4.31 -37.85 2.01
C ALA A 678 4.55 -39.28 2.48
N VAL A 679 4.72 -39.47 3.78
CA VAL A 679 5.03 -40.76 4.41
C VAL A 679 3.92 -41.16 5.37
N GLN A 680 3.37 -42.36 5.20
CA GLN A 680 2.37 -42.95 6.09
C GLN A 680 2.65 -44.45 6.25
N GLY A 681 3.20 -44.85 7.40
CA GLY A 681 3.64 -46.23 7.63
C GLY A 681 4.68 -46.65 6.59
N ASN A 682 4.40 -47.73 5.84
CA ASN A 682 5.23 -48.21 4.74
C ASN A 682 4.91 -47.56 3.38
N SER A 683 3.88 -46.71 3.30
CA SER A 683 3.53 -46.01 2.06
C SER A 683 4.32 -44.71 1.95
N ARG A 684 4.99 -44.53 0.80
CA ARG A 684 5.76 -43.34 0.44
C ARG A 684 5.26 -42.83 -0.90
N LEU A 685 4.83 -41.57 -0.92
CA LEU A 685 4.34 -40.89 -2.12
C LEU A 685 5.21 -39.67 -2.42
N ASP A 686 5.69 -39.59 -3.66
CA ASP A 686 6.45 -38.44 -4.15
C ASP A 686 5.59 -37.64 -5.13
N LEU A 687 5.55 -36.33 -4.94
CA LEU A 687 4.83 -35.44 -5.86
C LEU A 687 5.58 -35.32 -7.18
N ILE A 688 4.90 -35.67 -8.28
CA ILE A 688 5.45 -35.52 -9.63
C ILE A 688 5.00 -34.20 -10.25
N PRO A 689 5.93 -33.35 -10.74
CA PRO A 689 5.56 -32.11 -11.41
C PRO A 689 4.73 -32.36 -12.68
N SER A 690 3.59 -31.68 -12.81
CA SER A 690 2.69 -31.86 -13.97
C SER A 690 3.37 -31.57 -15.33
N ARG A 691 4.46 -30.79 -15.35
CA ARG A 691 5.25 -30.51 -16.57
C ARG A 691 5.88 -31.76 -17.18
N VAL A 692 6.08 -32.84 -16.40
CA VAL A 692 6.60 -34.12 -16.90
C VAL A 692 5.65 -34.74 -17.92
N PHE A 693 4.35 -34.49 -17.80
CA PHE A 693 3.31 -35.03 -18.68
C PHE A 693 2.86 -34.05 -19.77
N GLN A 694 3.43 -32.84 -19.80
CA GLN A 694 3.07 -31.82 -20.79
C GLN A 694 3.36 -32.33 -22.21
N ASP A 695 2.43 -32.09 -23.13
CA ASP A 695 2.46 -32.53 -24.53
C ASP A 695 2.49 -34.06 -24.75
N GLN A 696 2.55 -34.87 -23.69
CA GLN A 696 2.47 -36.34 -23.74
C GLN A 696 1.06 -36.86 -23.49
N LEU A 697 0.29 -36.18 -22.63
CA LEU A 697 -1.08 -36.53 -22.27
C LEU A 697 -2.05 -35.40 -22.61
N PRO A 698 -3.36 -35.69 -22.83
CA PRO A 698 -4.36 -34.66 -23.00
C PRO A 698 -4.41 -33.73 -21.78
N HIS A 699 -4.71 -32.46 -22.03
CA HIS A 699 -4.58 -31.40 -21.04
C HIS A 699 -5.33 -31.68 -19.73
N ALA A 700 -6.51 -32.31 -19.78
CA ALA A 700 -7.30 -32.62 -18.60
C ALA A 700 -6.55 -33.54 -17.61
N PHE A 701 -5.82 -34.55 -18.09
CA PHE A 701 -5.06 -35.46 -17.23
C PHE A 701 -3.87 -34.78 -16.54
N VAL A 702 -3.41 -33.64 -17.09
CA VAL A 702 -2.32 -32.84 -16.52
C VAL A 702 -2.85 -31.75 -15.60
N ALA A 703 -3.93 -31.08 -16.01
CA ALA A 703 -4.48 -29.90 -15.37
C ALA A 703 -5.48 -30.22 -14.26
N ASP A 704 -6.20 -31.34 -14.33
CA ASP A 704 -7.28 -31.67 -13.37
C ASP A 704 -6.86 -32.70 -12.33
N SER A 705 -5.63 -33.24 -12.44
CA SER A 705 -5.07 -34.22 -11.52
C SER A 705 -3.82 -33.73 -10.79
N ILE A 706 -3.59 -34.32 -9.61
CA ILE A 706 -2.32 -34.30 -8.88
C ILE A 706 -1.68 -35.67 -9.05
N HIS A 707 -0.40 -35.66 -9.42
CA HIS A 707 0.35 -36.83 -9.80
C HIS A 707 1.21 -37.29 -8.63
N TRP A 708 0.90 -38.46 -8.08
CA TRP A 708 1.67 -39.09 -7.01
C TRP A 708 2.37 -40.33 -7.54
N TYR A 709 3.68 -40.40 -7.38
CA TYR A 709 4.43 -41.62 -7.59
C TYR A 709 4.37 -42.46 -6.31
N ASP A 710 3.78 -43.64 -6.42
CA ASP A 710 3.66 -44.59 -5.31
C ASP A 710 4.77 -45.62 -5.38
N HIS A 711 5.70 -45.55 -4.43
CA HIS A 711 6.84 -46.45 -4.34
C HIS A 711 6.45 -47.90 -4.07
N ALA A 712 5.28 -48.16 -3.46
CA ALA A 712 4.84 -49.52 -3.15
C ALA A 712 4.30 -50.25 -4.40
N SER A 713 3.55 -49.56 -5.25
CA SER A 713 2.97 -50.12 -6.48
C SER A 713 3.83 -49.90 -7.72
N ASN A 714 4.83 -49.01 -7.65
CA ASN A 714 5.66 -48.59 -8.79
C ASN A 714 4.82 -48.00 -9.94
N GLU A 715 3.78 -47.24 -9.58
CA GLU A 715 2.81 -46.62 -10.49
C GLU A 715 2.70 -45.11 -10.21
N VAL A 716 2.33 -44.32 -11.23
CA VAL A 716 1.88 -42.93 -11.00
C VAL A 716 0.36 -42.91 -10.93
N VAL A 717 -0.17 -42.46 -9.81
CA VAL A 717 -1.61 -42.34 -9.57
C VAL A 717 -2.06 -40.90 -9.84
N PHE A 718 -3.06 -40.75 -10.71
CA PHE A 718 -3.63 -39.45 -11.09
C PHE A 718 -4.84 -39.19 -10.21
N ARG A 719 -4.62 -38.52 -9.06
CA ARG A 719 -5.69 -38.19 -8.12
C ARG A 719 -6.39 -36.89 -8.53
N PRO A 720 -7.72 -36.77 -8.40
CA PRO A 720 -8.43 -35.53 -8.69
C PRO A 720 -7.92 -34.36 -7.83
N ARG A 721 -7.84 -33.17 -8.42
CA ARG A 721 -7.39 -31.96 -7.69
C ARG A 721 -8.28 -31.58 -6.52
N GLN A 722 -9.56 -31.95 -6.54
CA GLN A 722 -10.49 -31.67 -5.45
C GLN A 722 -10.25 -32.61 -4.25
N SER A 723 -9.58 -33.75 -4.44
CA SER A 723 -9.38 -34.78 -3.43
C SER A 723 -7.96 -35.40 -3.50
N PRO A 724 -6.88 -34.59 -3.41
CA PRO A 724 -5.52 -35.05 -3.71
C PRO A 724 -4.96 -36.07 -2.71
N TRP A 725 -5.53 -36.16 -1.51
CA TRP A 725 -5.09 -37.05 -0.44
C TRP A 725 -5.92 -38.32 -0.30
N LEU A 726 -7.10 -38.41 -0.95
CA LEU A 726 -7.95 -39.59 -0.89
C LEU A 726 -7.47 -40.66 -1.89
N ALA A 727 -7.36 -41.90 -1.42
CA ALA A 727 -7.09 -43.05 -2.26
C ALA A 727 -8.41 -43.54 -2.86
N ASP A 728 -8.79 -43.03 -4.03
CA ASP A 728 -10.00 -43.46 -4.74
C ASP A 728 -9.71 -44.66 -5.66
N ILE A 729 -10.70 -45.53 -5.83
CA ILE A 729 -10.62 -46.77 -6.63
C ILE A 729 -10.63 -46.46 -8.13
N ASP A 730 -11.32 -45.38 -8.55
CA ASP A 730 -11.56 -45.03 -9.96
C ASP A 730 -10.52 -44.06 -10.57
N CYS A 731 -9.30 -44.00 -10.00
CA CYS A 731 -8.24 -43.13 -10.52
C CYS A 731 -7.54 -43.73 -11.76
N TRP A 732 -7.17 -42.86 -12.71
CA TRP A 732 -6.26 -43.24 -13.79
C TRP A 732 -4.87 -43.55 -13.24
N ARG A 733 -4.25 -44.61 -13.75
CA ARG A 733 -2.95 -45.09 -13.30
C ARG A 733 -2.03 -45.24 -14.50
N LEU A 734 -0.85 -44.63 -14.41
CA LEU A 734 0.21 -44.84 -15.39
C LEU A 734 1.02 -46.04 -14.94
N LYS A 735 0.87 -47.14 -15.67
CA LYS A 735 1.49 -48.43 -15.36
C LYS A 735 2.52 -48.77 -16.42
N HIS A 736 3.57 -49.45 -16.01
CA HIS A 736 4.55 -49.98 -16.94
C HIS A 736 4.06 -51.33 -17.49
N ASP A 737 3.70 -51.37 -18.78
CA ASP A 737 3.33 -52.61 -19.46
C ASP A 737 4.59 -53.43 -19.76
N ILE A 738 4.63 -54.62 -19.17
CA ILE A 738 5.76 -55.55 -19.27
C ILE A 738 5.90 -56.09 -20.70
N LEU A 739 4.79 -56.29 -21.43
CA LEU A 739 4.80 -56.89 -22.76
C LEU A 739 5.32 -55.90 -23.81
N THR A 740 4.81 -54.68 -23.79
CA THR A 740 5.18 -53.64 -24.75
C THR A 740 6.40 -52.83 -24.32
N LYS A 741 6.89 -53.02 -23.08
CA LYS A 741 7.95 -52.22 -22.44
C LYS A 741 7.65 -50.72 -22.52
N SER A 742 6.37 -50.36 -22.41
CA SER A 742 5.89 -48.99 -22.57
C SER A 742 4.97 -48.60 -21.41
N TRP A 743 4.84 -47.30 -21.16
CA TRP A 743 3.91 -46.81 -20.16
C TRP A 743 2.51 -46.68 -20.76
N ILE A 744 1.53 -47.27 -20.09
CA ILE A 744 0.12 -47.22 -20.47
C ILE A 744 -0.69 -46.51 -19.38
N LEU A 745 -1.56 -45.59 -19.79
CA LEU A 745 -2.47 -44.92 -18.86
C LEU A 745 -3.82 -45.63 -18.91
N VAL A 746 -4.21 -46.23 -17.79
CA VAL A 746 -5.36 -47.13 -17.69
C VAL A 746 -6.32 -46.73 -16.58
N ASN A 747 -7.61 -46.99 -16.79
CA ASN A 747 -8.65 -46.92 -15.77
C ASN A 747 -9.67 -48.05 -16.03
N GLY A 748 -9.60 -49.12 -15.24
CA GLY A 748 -10.37 -50.35 -15.50
C GLY A 748 -10.12 -50.91 -16.91
N PRO A 749 -11.15 -51.15 -17.73
CA PRO A 749 -11.01 -51.65 -19.11
C PRO A 749 -10.60 -50.58 -20.13
N ASN A 750 -10.52 -49.31 -19.72
CA ASN A 750 -10.27 -48.19 -20.61
C ASN A 750 -8.77 -47.87 -20.68
N VAL A 751 -8.26 -47.74 -21.90
CA VAL A 751 -6.87 -47.39 -22.19
C VAL A 751 -6.85 -46.09 -22.97
N LEU A 752 -6.10 -45.10 -22.49
CA LEU A 752 -5.91 -43.86 -23.23
C LEU A 752 -4.98 -44.10 -24.43
N VAL A 753 -5.45 -43.78 -25.63
CA VAL A 753 -4.63 -43.86 -26.84
C VAL A 753 -3.69 -42.65 -26.88
N SER A 754 -2.41 -42.91 -27.10
CA SER A 754 -1.38 -41.86 -27.11
C SER A 754 -1.65 -40.78 -28.17
N LEU A 755 -1.54 -39.50 -27.77
CA LEU A 755 -1.72 -38.33 -28.64
C LEU A 755 -0.79 -38.33 -29.87
N ILE A 756 0.39 -38.93 -29.74
CA ILE A 756 1.37 -38.99 -30.84
C ILE A 756 1.09 -40.13 -31.83
N SER A 757 0.13 -41.02 -31.54
CA SER A 757 -0.22 -42.12 -32.42
C SER A 757 -0.94 -41.65 -33.69
N THR A 758 -0.72 -42.37 -34.80
CA THR A 758 -1.38 -42.09 -36.09
C THR A 758 -2.90 -42.14 -35.98
N SER A 759 -3.44 -43.12 -35.24
CA SER A 759 -4.88 -43.27 -35.02
C SER A 759 -5.49 -42.08 -34.28
N ALA A 760 -4.87 -41.63 -33.19
CA ALA A 760 -5.36 -40.47 -32.44
C ALA A 760 -5.30 -39.18 -33.28
N ARG A 761 -4.24 -38.98 -34.07
CA ARG A 761 -4.12 -37.81 -34.96
C ARG A 761 -5.19 -37.80 -36.05
N ASN A 762 -5.46 -38.94 -36.68
CA ASN A 762 -6.47 -39.05 -37.74
C ASN A 762 -7.87 -38.79 -37.18
N LEU A 763 -8.23 -39.40 -36.05
CA LEU A 763 -9.53 -39.17 -35.41
C LEU A 763 -9.69 -37.72 -34.94
N SER A 764 -8.64 -37.14 -34.35
CA SER A 764 -8.66 -35.74 -33.91
C SER A 764 -8.82 -34.76 -35.08
N LYS A 765 -8.24 -35.07 -36.25
CA LYS A 765 -8.33 -34.22 -37.45
C LYS A 765 -9.78 -34.06 -37.94
N ILE A 766 -10.63 -35.07 -37.77
CA ILE A 766 -12.03 -35.06 -38.22
C ILE A 766 -12.87 -34.05 -37.44
N VAL A 767 -12.61 -33.94 -36.14
CA VAL A 767 -13.32 -33.03 -35.23
C VAL A 767 -12.54 -31.75 -34.93
N LEU A 768 -11.47 -31.49 -35.68
CA LEU A 768 -10.57 -30.36 -35.47
C LEU A 768 -11.27 -29.00 -35.68
N SER A 769 -12.38 -28.96 -36.42
CA SER A 769 -13.21 -27.76 -36.55
C SER A 769 -13.89 -27.34 -35.24
N MET A 770 -14.01 -28.28 -34.28
CA MET A 770 -14.67 -28.09 -33.00
C MET A 770 -13.67 -27.86 -31.86
N GLU A 771 -12.61 -28.66 -31.77
CA GLU A 771 -11.68 -28.65 -30.63
C GLU A 771 -10.21 -28.93 -31.06
N GLU A 772 -9.24 -28.48 -30.27
CA GLU A 772 -7.81 -28.75 -30.49
C GLU A 772 -7.42 -30.16 -30.00
N ALA A 773 -6.45 -30.79 -30.68
CA ALA A 773 -6.02 -32.16 -30.39
C ALA A 773 -5.63 -32.42 -28.93
N GLN A 774 -5.04 -31.43 -28.25
CA GLN A 774 -4.64 -31.52 -26.84
C GLN A 774 -5.81 -31.64 -25.85
N HIS A 775 -7.04 -31.33 -26.29
CA HIS A 775 -8.27 -31.41 -25.49
C HIS A 775 -9.16 -32.59 -25.91
N ILE A 776 -8.77 -33.38 -26.91
CA ILE A 776 -9.51 -34.54 -27.39
C ILE A 776 -9.00 -35.78 -26.67
N HIS A 777 -9.92 -36.56 -26.11
CA HIS A 777 -9.60 -37.82 -25.45
C HIS A 777 -9.98 -38.99 -26.36
N VAL A 778 -8.98 -39.69 -26.87
CA VAL A 778 -9.18 -40.93 -27.64
C VAL A 778 -8.95 -42.11 -26.70
N VAL A 779 -10.01 -42.86 -26.41
CA VAL A 779 -9.99 -43.94 -25.41
C VAL A 779 -10.42 -45.25 -26.08
N LEU A 780 -9.62 -46.30 -25.91
CA LEU A 780 -9.97 -47.65 -26.34
C LEU A 780 -10.56 -48.40 -25.14
N ASN A 781 -11.80 -48.87 -25.28
CA ASN A 781 -12.37 -49.81 -24.34
C ASN A 781 -12.01 -51.24 -24.76
N THR A 782 -11.14 -51.90 -24.00
CA THR A 782 -10.59 -53.21 -24.36
C THR A 782 -11.62 -54.34 -24.32
N THR A 783 -12.69 -54.19 -23.53
CA THR A 783 -13.78 -55.19 -23.43
C THR A 783 -14.71 -55.14 -24.64
N THR A 784 -15.17 -53.94 -25.02
CA THR A 784 -16.13 -53.75 -26.12
C THR A 784 -15.47 -53.57 -27.48
N GLN A 785 -14.16 -53.33 -27.52
CA GLN A 785 -13.39 -53.00 -28.74
C GLN A 785 -13.92 -51.73 -29.46
N THR A 786 -14.51 -50.81 -28.69
CA THR A 786 -14.98 -49.52 -29.19
C THR A 786 -13.92 -48.45 -28.94
N VAL A 787 -13.78 -47.53 -29.90
CA VAL A 787 -12.90 -46.36 -29.75
C VAL A 787 -13.76 -45.13 -29.52
N ASP A 788 -13.62 -44.55 -28.34
CA ASP A 788 -14.29 -43.31 -27.95
C ASP A 788 -13.43 -42.10 -28.31
N VAL A 789 -14.05 -41.09 -28.92
CA VAL A 789 -13.48 -39.78 -29.20
C VAL A 789 -14.30 -38.75 -28.43
N ASN A 790 -13.80 -38.35 -27.26
CA ASN A 790 -14.48 -37.43 -26.37
C ASN A 790 -13.88 -36.03 -26.49
N LEU A 791 -14.76 -35.03 -26.51
CA LEU A 791 -14.46 -33.60 -26.47
C LEU A 791 -15.06 -33.03 -25.18
N PRO A 792 -14.38 -33.21 -24.02
CA PRO A 792 -15.00 -33.02 -22.71
C PRO A 792 -15.47 -31.59 -22.47
N ARG A 793 -14.72 -30.60 -22.96
CA ARG A 793 -15.06 -29.17 -22.79
C ARG A 793 -16.32 -28.77 -23.53
N LEU A 794 -16.61 -29.43 -24.65
CA LEU A 794 -17.81 -29.22 -25.47
C LEU A 794 -18.95 -30.19 -25.13
N GLN A 795 -18.71 -31.13 -24.21
CA GLN A 795 -19.64 -32.20 -23.84
C GLN A 795 -20.12 -33.03 -25.05
N LEU A 796 -19.25 -33.20 -26.05
CA LEU A 796 -19.50 -34.05 -27.20
C LEU A 796 -18.71 -35.35 -27.09
N GLY A 797 -19.36 -36.44 -27.44
CA GLY A 797 -18.76 -37.77 -27.49
C GLY A 797 -19.11 -38.43 -28.81
N PHE A 798 -18.10 -39.00 -29.44
CA PHE A 798 -18.24 -39.80 -30.65
C PHE A 798 -17.62 -41.17 -30.40
N PHE A 799 -18.05 -42.16 -31.17
CA PHE A 799 -17.46 -43.49 -31.09
C PHE A 799 -17.39 -44.16 -32.45
N VAL A 800 -16.41 -45.05 -32.57
CA VAL A 800 -16.24 -45.93 -33.72
C VAL A 800 -16.42 -47.36 -33.23
N GLU A 801 -17.40 -48.05 -33.81
CA GLU A 801 -17.62 -49.47 -33.57
C GLU A 801 -16.62 -50.31 -34.35
N ARG A 802 -16.40 -51.53 -33.87
CA ARG A 802 -15.50 -52.47 -34.54
C ARG A 802 -15.99 -52.74 -35.97
N ASN A 803 -15.10 -52.61 -36.94
CA ASN A 803 -15.34 -52.80 -38.38
C ASN A 803 -16.31 -51.79 -39.04
N SER A 804 -16.60 -50.65 -38.39
CA SER A 804 -17.36 -49.55 -38.98
C SER A 804 -16.43 -48.49 -39.57
N ASP A 805 -16.81 -47.89 -40.71
CA ASP A 805 -16.20 -46.68 -41.28
C ASP A 805 -16.92 -45.39 -40.82
N ALA A 806 -18.09 -45.52 -40.19
CA ALA A 806 -18.88 -44.43 -39.66
C ALA A 806 -18.47 -44.06 -38.22
N ILE A 807 -18.49 -42.76 -37.94
CA ILE A 807 -18.26 -42.17 -36.61
C ILE A 807 -19.60 -41.71 -36.05
N PHE A 808 -20.08 -42.39 -35.02
CA PHE A 808 -21.40 -42.17 -34.43
C PHE A 808 -21.35 -41.12 -33.33
N SER A 809 -22.40 -40.29 -33.23
CA SER A 809 -22.57 -39.35 -32.12
C SER A 809 -23.25 -40.01 -30.92
N ARG A 810 -22.75 -39.74 -29.70
CA ARG A 810 -23.40 -40.18 -28.44
C ARG A 810 -24.58 -39.28 -28.07
N GLN A 811 -24.47 -37.97 -28.30
CA GLN A 811 -25.51 -36.98 -27.95
C GLN A 811 -26.65 -36.98 -28.99
N PHE A 812 -26.33 -37.11 -30.28
CA PHE A 812 -27.31 -37.15 -31.37
C PHE A 812 -27.47 -38.60 -31.87
N ARG A 813 -28.25 -39.39 -31.13
CA ARG A 813 -28.40 -40.84 -31.37
C ARG A 813 -28.87 -41.12 -32.80
N GLY A 814 -28.22 -42.08 -33.45
CA GLY A 814 -28.50 -42.47 -34.83
C GLY A 814 -27.92 -41.54 -35.90
N MET A 815 -27.15 -40.51 -35.51
CA MET A 815 -26.45 -39.64 -36.44
C MET A 815 -24.97 -39.98 -36.52
N ILE A 816 -24.41 -39.82 -37.72
CA ILE A 816 -22.99 -39.99 -38.03
C ILE A 816 -22.40 -38.66 -38.51
N ILE A 817 -21.07 -38.50 -38.42
CA ILE A 817 -20.39 -37.34 -39.01
C ILE A 817 -20.57 -37.39 -40.54
N ASP A 818 -21.09 -36.32 -41.13
CA ASP A 818 -21.33 -36.26 -42.57
C ASP A 818 -20.02 -36.03 -43.33
N SER A 819 -19.77 -36.79 -44.41
CA SER A 819 -18.65 -36.52 -45.31
C SER A 819 -18.83 -35.21 -46.09
N GLN A 820 -20.08 -34.75 -46.28
CA GLN A 820 -20.39 -33.46 -46.89
C GLN A 820 -20.58 -32.38 -45.81
N GLN A 821 -19.54 -31.56 -45.58
CA GLN A 821 -19.58 -30.46 -44.60
C GLN A 821 -20.13 -29.13 -45.17
N ASN A 822 -20.42 -29.08 -46.47
CA ASN A 822 -21.09 -27.92 -47.09
C ASN A 822 -22.60 -27.99 -46.84
N ILE A 823 -23.18 -26.86 -46.43
CA ILE A 823 -24.60 -26.72 -46.09
C ILE A 823 -25.34 -25.74 -47.01
N GLY A 824 -24.68 -25.20 -48.05
CA GLY A 824 -25.27 -24.27 -49.01
C GLY A 824 -25.53 -22.85 -48.47
N THR A 825 -25.06 -22.53 -47.27
CA THR A 825 -25.15 -21.20 -46.63
C THR A 825 -24.00 -21.05 -45.62
N LEU A 826 -23.80 -19.85 -45.06
CA LEU A 826 -22.69 -19.57 -44.14
C LEU A 826 -21.33 -19.87 -44.78
N THR A 827 -21.20 -19.50 -46.05
CA THR A 827 -20.02 -19.74 -46.87
C THR A 827 -18.81 -19.06 -46.24
N GLY A 828 -17.78 -19.84 -45.91
CA GLY A 828 -16.58 -19.36 -45.22
C GLY A 828 -16.53 -19.58 -43.71
N LEU A 829 -17.60 -20.06 -43.06
CA LEU A 829 -17.56 -20.52 -41.67
C LEU A 829 -16.77 -21.83 -41.54
N THR A 830 -15.64 -21.84 -40.83
CA THR A 830 -14.77 -23.02 -40.65
C THR A 830 -15.04 -23.78 -39.36
N SER A 831 -15.51 -23.10 -38.31
CA SER A 831 -15.86 -23.70 -37.02
C SER A 831 -17.26 -24.29 -37.04
N LYS A 832 -17.42 -25.41 -37.75
CA LYS A 832 -18.66 -26.18 -37.79
C LYS A 832 -18.42 -27.68 -37.97
N LEU A 833 -19.38 -28.49 -37.55
CA LEU A 833 -19.41 -29.92 -37.82
C LEU A 833 -20.84 -30.33 -38.22
N VAL A 834 -20.99 -30.98 -39.37
CA VAL A 834 -22.28 -31.46 -39.86
C VAL A 834 -22.44 -32.95 -39.54
N LEU A 835 -23.59 -33.30 -38.99
CA LEU A 835 -24.04 -34.66 -38.76
C LEU A 835 -25.18 -35.01 -39.72
N LYS A 836 -25.29 -36.29 -40.09
CA LYS A 836 -26.42 -36.81 -40.89
C LYS A 836 -27.00 -38.08 -40.29
N LYS A 837 -28.29 -38.28 -40.49
CA LYS A 837 -28.98 -39.56 -40.26
C LYS A 837 -29.40 -40.22 -41.57
N SER A 838 -29.89 -39.40 -42.50
CA SER A 838 -30.18 -39.75 -43.90
C SER A 838 -29.76 -38.56 -44.78
N PRO A 839 -29.76 -38.68 -46.13
CA PRO A 839 -29.42 -37.55 -47.01
C PRO A 839 -30.26 -36.29 -46.77
N SER A 840 -31.50 -36.42 -46.27
CA SER A 840 -32.44 -35.32 -46.03
C SER A 840 -32.49 -34.85 -44.57
N GLU A 841 -31.84 -35.54 -43.62
CA GLU A 841 -31.87 -35.23 -42.19
C GLU A 841 -30.46 -34.90 -41.70
N ARG A 842 -30.13 -33.60 -41.70
CA ARG A 842 -28.79 -33.07 -41.37
C ARG A 842 -28.85 -32.04 -40.23
N ILE A 843 -27.89 -32.12 -39.33
CA ILE A 843 -27.71 -31.21 -38.20
C ILE A 843 -26.37 -30.51 -38.30
N LEU A 844 -26.38 -29.19 -38.13
CA LEU A 844 -25.22 -28.33 -38.05
C LEU A 844 -24.86 -28.06 -36.57
N LEU A 845 -23.65 -28.45 -36.17
CA LEU A 845 -23.08 -28.15 -34.87
C LEU A 845 -22.13 -26.94 -34.98
N ILE A 846 -22.34 -25.93 -34.14
CA ILE A 846 -21.49 -24.73 -34.05
C ILE A 846 -21.00 -24.55 -32.61
N PRO A 847 -19.68 -24.46 -32.37
CA PRO A 847 -19.14 -24.16 -31.05
C PRO A 847 -19.48 -22.73 -30.63
N VAL A 848 -19.75 -22.52 -29.35
CA VAL A 848 -20.17 -21.23 -28.80
C VAL A 848 -19.10 -20.70 -27.85
N PRO A 849 -18.55 -19.49 -28.10
CA PRO A 849 -17.53 -18.92 -27.25
C PRO A 849 -18.10 -18.37 -25.93
N ARG A 850 -17.25 -18.16 -24.91
CA ARG A 850 -17.66 -17.52 -23.64
C ARG A 850 -18.01 -16.05 -23.84
N LYS A 851 -17.33 -15.38 -24.78
CA LYS A 851 -17.55 -13.98 -25.17
C LYS A 851 -17.63 -13.87 -26.69
N PHE A 852 -18.20 -12.79 -27.20
CA PHE A 852 -18.42 -12.59 -28.64
C PHE A 852 -17.49 -11.52 -29.24
N GLY A 853 -16.32 -11.32 -28.61
CA GLY A 853 -15.30 -10.37 -29.04
C GLY A 853 -14.55 -10.76 -30.31
N ILE A 854 -13.73 -9.83 -30.82
CA ILE A 854 -12.89 -10.03 -32.02
C ILE A 854 -11.86 -11.15 -31.82
N SER A 855 -11.43 -11.39 -30.58
CA SER A 855 -10.54 -12.52 -30.24
C SER A 855 -11.26 -13.87 -30.28
N SER A 856 -12.57 -13.90 -30.01
CA SER A 856 -13.39 -15.11 -29.93
C SER A 856 -14.01 -15.50 -31.28
N ILE A 857 -14.46 -14.55 -32.10
CA ILE A 857 -14.95 -14.80 -33.47
C ILE A 857 -14.07 -13.99 -34.43
N LYS A 858 -13.12 -14.67 -35.06
CA LYS A 858 -12.16 -14.08 -36.00
C LYS A 858 -12.71 -14.14 -37.41
N TYR A 859 -12.59 -13.05 -38.14
CA TYR A 859 -12.96 -12.99 -39.55
C TYR A 859 -11.93 -12.19 -40.35
N ALA A 860 -11.62 -12.67 -41.55
CA ALA A 860 -10.66 -12.04 -42.46
C ALA A 860 -11.03 -12.31 -43.92
N LYS A 861 -10.68 -11.35 -44.80
CA LYS A 861 -10.74 -11.55 -46.25
C LYS A 861 -9.62 -12.50 -46.66
N THR A 862 -9.97 -13.51 -47.44
CA THR A 862 -9.01 -14.49 -47.95
C THR A 862 -8.34 -13.92 -49.21
N LEU A 863 -7.00 -14.02 -49.33
CA LEU A 863 -6.27 -13.47 -50.49
C LEU A 863 -6.56 -14.23 -51.80
N SER A 864 -7.03 -15.47 -51.70
CA SER A 864 -7.24 -16.39 -52.83
C SER A 864 -8.71 -16.59 -53.23
N ASN A 865 -9.67 -16.20 -52.37
CA ASN A 865 -11.10 -16.40 -52.59
C ASN A 865 -11.87 -15.14 -52.18
N ASP A 866 -12.81 -14.69 -53.01
CA ASP A 866 -13.64 -13.49 -52.80
C ASP A 866 -14.66 -13.59 -51.63
N HIS A 867 -14.52 -14.56 -50.72
CA HIS A 867 -15.36 -14.71 -49.53
C HIS A 867 -14.57 -14.56 -48.23
N ILE A 868 -15.29 -14.23 -47.14
CA ILE A 868 -14.71 -14.07 -45.80
C ILE A 868 -14.54 -15.44 -45.14
N THR A 869 -13.39 -15.67 -44.51
CA THR A 869 -13.23 -16.81 -43.59
C THR A 869 -13.65 -16.39 -42.18
N VAL A 870 -14.56 -17.14 -41.56
CA VAL A 870 -15.04 -16.90 -40.18
C VAL A 870 -14.70 -18.12 -39.32
N ALA A 871 -13.98 -17.90 -38.22
CA ALA A 871 -13.58 -18.95 -37.29
C ALA A 871 -13.89 -18.54 -35.83
N ILE A 872 -14.46 -19.48 -35.08
CA ILE A 872 -14.71 -19.36 -33.65
C ILE A 872 -13.50 -19.95 -32.91
N SER A 873 -12.99 -19.21 -31.94
CA SER A 873 -11.85 -19.62 -31.11
C SER A 873 -12.20 -20.87 -30.31
N LYS A 874 -11.47 -21.96 -30.56
CA LYS A 874 -11.67 -23.25 -29.88
C LYS A 874 -11.34 -23.15 -28.38
N ASP A 875 -10.33 -22.35 -28.03
CA ASP A 875 -9.95 -22.12 -26.64
C ASP A 875 -11.02 -21.41 -25.81
N ASP A 876 -11.91 -20.65 -26.45
CA ASP A 876 -12.99 -19.94 -25.77
C ASP A 876 -14.33 -20.70 -25.84
N ALA A 877 -14.41 -21.79 -26.60
CA ALA A 877 -15.63 -22.56 -26.75
C ALA A 877 -15.92 -23.43 -25.52
N THR A 878 -17.17 -23.42 -25.04
CA THR A 878 -17.61 -24.19 -23.85
C THR A 878 -18.87 -25.02 -24.05
N LYS A 879 -19.57 -24.80 -25.15
CA LYS A 879 -20.79 -25.52 -25.51
C LYS A 879 -20.96 -25.50 -27.02
N VAL A 880 -21.92 -26.26 -27.50
CA VAL A 880 -22.26 -26.35 -28.92
C VAL A 880 -23.75 -26.11 -29.09
N TYR A 881 -24.12 -25.31 -30.09
CA TYR A 881 -25.49 -25.24 -30.57
C TYR A 881 -25.69 -26.16 -31.76
N ALA A 882 -26.80 -26.88 -31.74
CA ALA A 882 -27.25 -27.72 -32.83
C ALA A 882 -28.38 -27.02 -33.58
N TYR A 883 -28.27 -26.98 -34.90
CA TYR A 883 -29.28 -26.40 -35.79
C TYR A 883 -29.71 -27.44 -36.82
N ASN A 884 -31.01 -27.58 -37.02
CA ASN A 884 -31.53 -28.46 -38.07
C ASN A 884 -31.48 -27.73 -39.41
N LEU A 885 -31.03 -28.43 -40.44
CA LEU A 885 -31.02 -27.95 -41.82
C LEU A 885 -32.33 -28.38 -42.49
N ASP A 886 -33.19 -27.40 -42.77
CA ASP A 886 -34.46 -27.60 -43.47
C ASP A 886 -34.24 -27.23 -44.94
N GLU A 887 -33.86 -28.24 -45.73
CA GLU A 887 -33.55 -28.08 -47.16
C GLU A 887 -34.83 -27.84 -48.00
N GLU A 888 -36.00 -28.25 -47.50
CA GLU A 888 -37.30 -28.03 -48.17
C GLU A 888 -37.75 -26.57 -48.10
N LEU A 889 -37.68 -25.97 -46.91
CA LEU A 889 -38.05 -24.56 -46.69
C LEU A 889 -36.86 -23.60 -46.80
N GLY A 890 -35.65 -24.12 -47.08
CA GLY A 890 -34.45 -23.33 -47.27
C GLY A 890 -34.05 -22.54 -46.02
N ARG A 891 -34.03 -23.16 -44.83
CA ARG A 891 -33.78 -22.43 -43.58
C ARG A 891 -32.96 -23.23 -42.57
N ILE A 892 -32.27 -22.51 -41.70
CA ILE A 892 -31.62 -23.06 -40.52
C ILE A 892 -32.54 -22.85 -39.33
N THR A 893 -32.93 -23.93 -38.64
CA THR A 893 -33.81 -23.86 -37.47
C THR A 893 -33.07 -24.23 -36.19
N ASP A 894 -33.22 -23.42 -35.14
CA ASP A 894 -32.66 -23.66 -33.81
C ASP A 894 -33.67 -24.35 -32.87
N SER A 895 -33.22 -24.73 -31.67
CA SER A 895 -34.04 -25.40 -30.64
C SER A 895 -34.93 -24.46 -29.80
N GLY A 896 -34.99 -23.16 -30.09
CA GLY A 896 -35.83 -22.15 -29.42
C GLY A 896 -35.08 -21.11 -28.58
N ASN A 897 -33.75 -21.19 -28.45
CA ASN A 897 -32.97 -20.29 -27.59
C ASN A 897 -32.61 -18.96 -28.30
N LEU A 898 -32.89 -17.82 -27.65
CA LEU A 898 -32.57 -16.49 -28.17
C LEU A 898 -31.07 -16.30 -28.49
N GLU A 899 -30.16 -16.76 -27.62
CA GLU A 899 -28.70 -16.64 -27.88
C GLU A 899 -28.31 -17.42 -29.15
N SER A 900 -28.93 -18.57 -29.38
CA SER A 900 -28.74 -19.39 -30.59
C SER A 900 -29.18 -18.64 -31.85
N LYS A 901 -30.35 -18.00 -31.81
CA LYS A 901 -30.88 -17.16 -32.90
C LYS A 901 -29.98 -15.96 -33.21
N LEU A 902 -29.51 -15.27 -32.17
CA LEU A 902 -28.63 -14.12 -32.32
C LEU A 902 -27.25 -14.54 -32.87
N LEU A 903 -26.71 -15.68 -32.43
CA LEU A 903 -25.44 -16.19 -32.95
C LEU A 903 -25.55 -16.54 -34.43
N ILE A 904 -26.58 -17.30 -34.84
CA ILE A 904 -26.74 -17.67 -36.25
C ILE A 904 -27.02 -16.44 -37.13
N SER A 905 -27.78 -15.45 -36.63
CA SER A 905 -27.96 -14.14 -37.29
C SER A 905 -26.63 -13.41 -37.49
N TYR A 906 -25.80 -13.34 -36.45
CA TYR A 906 -24.48 -12.72 -36.54
C TYR A 906 -23.58 -13.43 -37.56
N LEU A 907 -23.59 -14.77 -37.59
CA LEU A 907 -22.80 -15.55 -38.55
C LEU A 907 -23.29 -15.35 -39.99
N HIS A 908 -24.60 -15.29 -40.24
CA HIS A 908 -25.14 -14.92 -41.55
C HIS A 908 -24.68 -13.53 -41.99
N ALA A 909 -24.71 -12.54 -41.09
CA ALA A 909 -24.26 -11.18 -41.41
C ALA A 909 -22.76 -11.15 -41.76
N LEU A 910 -21.92 -11.86 -41.00
CA LEU A 910 -20.49 -11.97 -41.24
C LEU A 910 -20.16 -12.71 -42.55
N THR A 911 -20.92 -13.73 -42.91
CA THR A 911 -20.66 -14.56 -44.12
C THR A 911 -21.40 -14.06 -45.36
N SER A 912 -21.99 -12.86 -45.31
CA SER A 912 -22.76 -12.29 -46.41
C SER A 912 -21.92 -12.04 -47.67
N SER A 913 -22.52 -12.34 -48.83
CA SER A 913 -21.92 -12.19 -50.15
C SER A 913 -22.87 -11.42 -51.09
N CYS A 914 -22.38 -11.03 -52.27
CA CYS A 914 -23.21 -10.39 -53.30
C CYS A 914 -24.20 -11.36 -53.97
N LEU A 915 -24.00 -12.66 -53.81
CA LEU A 915 -24.87 -13.71 -54.32
C LEU A 915 -25.73 -14.29 -53.18
N PRO A 916 -27.01 -14.60 -53.43
CA PRO A 916 -27.83 -15.34 -52.48
C PRO A 916 -27.24 -16.71 -52.16
N ASP A 917 -27.36 -17.15 -50.90
CA ASP A 917 -26.92 -18.48 -50.47
C ASP A 917 -27.79 -19.57 -51.12
N ALA A 918 -27.16 -20.71 -51.47
CA ALA A 918 -27.82 -21.81 -52.18
C ALA A 918 -28.95 -22.45 -51.37
N LEU A 919 -28.83 -22.53 -50.04
CA LEU A 919 -29.86 -23.05 -49.14
C LEU A 919 -30.99 -22.03 -48.94
N THR A 920 -30.65 -20.82 -48.48
CA THR A 920 -31.66 -19.83 -48.04
C THR A 920 -32.26 -18.99 -49.16
N LYS A 921 -31.64 -19.01 -50.35
CA LYS A 921 -32.03 -18.22 -51.53
C LYS A 921 -32.02 -16.70 -51.29
N VAL A 922 -31.46 -16.25 -50.17
CA VAL A 922 -31.25 -14.84 -49.81
C VAL A 922 -29.80 -14.62 -49.43
N THR A 923 -29.34 -13.37 -49.42
CA THR A 923 -27.99 -13.04 -48.95
C THR A 923 -27.88 -13.22 -47.43
N GLY A 924 -26.67 -13.40 -46.92
CA GLY A 924 -26.42 -13.50 -45.48
C GLY A 924 -26.93 -12.26 -44.69
N THR A 925 -26.84 -11.07 -45.28
CA THR A 925 -27.37 -9.84 -44.68
C THR A 925 -28.89 -9.87 -44.55
N GLU A 926 -29.58 -10.33 -45.60
CA GLU A 926 -31.05 -10.48 -45.58
C GLU A 926 -31.48 -11.54 -44.58
N ALA A 927 -30.83 -12.71 -44.57
CA ALA A 927 -31.11 -13.78 -43.59
C ALA A 927 -30.92 -13.28 -42.15
N ALA A 928 -29.82 -12.55 -41.88
CA ALA A 928 -29.55 -12.01 -40.56
C ALA A 928 -30.62 -10.99 -40.11
N LEU A 929 -31.05 -10.10 -41.00
CA LEU A 929 -32.11 -9.11 -40.73
C LEU A 929 -33.48 -9.77 -40.55
N GLN A 930 -33.82 -10.77 -41.38
CA GLN A 930 -35.05 -11.55 -41.22
C GLN A 930 -35.12 -12.20 -39.83
N ILE A 931 -34.01 -12.75 -39.34
CA ILE A 931 -33.94 -13.33 -37.99
C ILE A 931 -34.13 -12.24 -36.92
N LEU A 932 -33.40 -11.12 -37.00
CA LEU A 932 -33.50 -10.02 -36.02
C LEU A 932 -34.89 -9.39 -35.97
N GLN A 933 -35.56 -9.30 -37.12
CA GLN A 933 -36.89 -8.69 -37.25
C GLN A 933 -38.02 -9.69 -36.93
N SER A 934 -37.71 -10.97 -36.76
CA SER A 934 -38.69 -12.00 -36.45
C SER A 934 -39.31 -11.82 -35.06
N ALA A 935 -40.55 -12.26 -34.90
CA ALA A 935 -41.21 -12.29 -33.60
C ALA A 935 -40.44 -13.14 -32.57
N ALA A 936 -39.75 -14.20 -33.02
CA ALA A 936 -38.99 -15.09 -32.15
C ALA A 936 -37.83 -14.39 -31.43
N VAL A 937 -37.23 -13.36 -32.01
CA VAL A 937 -36.19 -12.53 -31.36
C VAL A 937 -36.79 -11.47 -30.44
N ARG A 938 -38.10 -11.19 -30.55
CA ARG A 938 -38.83 -10.23 -29.70
C ARG A 938 -39.56 -10.89 -28.52
N SER A 939 -39.78 -12.21 -28.54
CA SER A 939 -40.50 -12.95 -27.51
C SER A 939 -39.61 -13.45 -26.36
N PHE A 940 -38.86 -12.56 -25.71
CA PHE A 940 -38.05 -12.89 -24.53
C PHE A 940 -38.58 -12.20 -23.27
N ASP A 941 -38.41 -12.85 -22.10
CA ASP A 941 -38.76 -12.24 -20.81
C ASP A 941 -37.70 -11.22 -20.37
N LEU A 942 -36.43 -11.64 -20.38
CA LEU A 942 -35.29 -10.81 -19.99
C LEU A 942 -34.07 -11.11 -20.87
N LEU A 943 -33.33 -10.07 -21.28
CA LEU A 943 -32.04 -10.25 -21.96
C LEU A 943 -30.98 -10.66 -20.94
N THR A 944 -30.11 -11.61 -21.32
CA THR A 944 -28.89 -11.90 -20.56
C THR A 944 -27.75 -10.96 -20.99
N TYR A 945 -26.70 -10.84 -20.18
CA TYR A 945 -25.50 -10.10 -20.57
C TYR A 945 -24.90 -10.56 -21.91
N ARG A 946 -24.96 -11.86 -22.19
CA ARG A 946 -24.49 -12.46 -23.46
C ARG A 946 -25.36 -12.06 -24.64
N ASN A 947 -26.68 -11.95 -24.45
CA ASN A 947 -27.58 -11.46 -25.49
C ASN A 947 -27.28 -10.00 -25.83
N VAL A 948 -27.05 -9.16 -24.81
CA VAL A 948 -26.68 -7.74 -25.00
C VAL A 948 -25.36 -7.63 -25.76
N GLU A 949 -24.34 -8.41 -25.38
CA GLU A 949 -23.05 -8.43 -26.09
C GLU A 949 -23.23 -8.83 -27.57
N LEU A 950 -23.95 -9.91 -27.88
CA LEU A 950 -24.22 -10.33 -29.26
C LEU A 950 -24.96 -9.24 -30.06
N LEU A 951 -25.97 -8.62 -29.47
CA LEU A 951 -26.72 -7.53 -30.10
C LEU A 951 -25.83 -6.33 -30.39
N GLU A 952 -24.94 -5.94 -29.47
CA GLU A 952 -23.93 -4.90 -29.72
C GLU A 952 -23.00 -5.29 -30.88
N ARG A 953 -22.54 -6.55 -30.94
CA ARG A 953 -21.70 -7.04 -32.05
C ARG A 953 -22.41 -6.95 -33.39
N ILE A 954 -23.68 -7.34 -33.43
CA ILE A 954 -24.48 -7.21 -34.65
C ILE A 954 -24.69 -5.74 -35.02
N ALA A 955 -25.01 -4.87 -34.06
CA ALA A 955 -25.19 -3.44 -34.30
C ALA A 955 -23.92 -2.76 -34.85
N THR A 956 -22.76 -3.10 -34.29
CA THR A 956 -21.45 -2.56 -34.72
C THR A 956 -20.97 -3.05 -36.09
N LEU A 957 -21.68 -3.99 -36.73
CA LEU A 957 -21.49 -4.25 -38.15
C LEU A 957 -21.91 -3.06 -39.01
N SER A 958 -22.86 -2.24 -38.54
CA SER A 958 -23.28 -1.02 -39.25
C SER A 958 -22.12 -0.02 -39.34
N THR A 959 -21.97 0.63 -40.50
CA THR A 959 -20.99 1.71 -40.67
C THR A 959 -21.18 2.84 -39.67
N THR A 960 -20.10 3.31 -39.05
CA THR A 960 -20.15 4.49 -38.18
C THR A 960 -20.16 5.76 -39.02
N ARG A 961 -21.06 6.68 -38.68
CA ARG A 961 -21.27 7.94 -39.38
C ARG A 961 -21.04 9.09 -38.40
N SER A 962 -20.13 9.99 -38.73
CA SER A 962 -19.84 11.20 -37.96
C SER A 962 -19.87 12.41 -38.89
N PHE A 963 -19.92 13.61 -38.33
CA PHE A 963 -19.75 14.83 -39.12
C PHE A 963 -18.45 15.55 -38.74
N TYR A 964 -17.80 16.17 -39.73
CA TYR A 964 -16.60 16.98 -39.54
C TYR A 964 -16.79 18.43 -40.02
N PRO A 965 -16.37 19.44 -39.23
CA PRO A 965 -16.09 19.32 -37.79
C PRO A 965 -17.40 19.09 -36.99
N ALA A 966 -17.30 18.37 -35.87
CA ALA A 966 -18.45 17.84 -35.12
C ALA A 966 -19.48 18.91 -34.69
N HIS A 967 -19.04 20.15 -34.47
CA HIS A 967 -19.88 21.28 -34.06
C HIS A 967 -20.58 21.99 -35.23
N LEU A 968 -20.13 21.80 -36.47
CA LEU A 968 -20.72 22.45 -37.66
C LEU A 968 -21.57 21.51 -38.51
N GLN A 969 -21.33 20.20 -38.40
CA GLN A 969 -22.03 19.16 -39.14
C GLN A 969 -22.05 19.31 -40.68
N VAL A 970 -21.04 19.98 -41.25
CA VAL A 970 -21.00 20.35 -42.69
C VAL A 970 -20.54 19.24 -43.65
N MET A 971 -19.87 18.19 -43.15
CA MET A 971 -19.40 17.07 -43.97
C MET A 971 -19.60 15.76 -43.24
N GLN A 972 -20.37 14.84 -43.83
CA GLN A 972 -20.55 13.49 -43.28
C GLN A 972 -19.33 12.62 -43.63
N GLN A 973 -18.74 11.99 -42.63
CA GLN A 973 -17.70 10.98 -42.76
C GLN A 973 -18.29 9.60 -42.40
N VAL A 974 -17.97 8.59 -43.21
CA VAL A 974 -18.40 7.20 -43.02
C VAL A 974 -17.16 6.33 -42.82
N SER A 975 -17.08 5.64 -41.70
CA SER A 975 -15.98 4.72 -41.40
C SER A 975 -16.43 3.27 -41.59
N TRP A 976 -15.74 2.57 -42.48
CA TRP A 976 -15.98 1.16 -42.83
C TRP A 976 -14.96 0.26 -42.13
N ASN A 977 -15.42 -0.91 -41.67
CA ASN A 977 -14.54 -1.98 -41.21
C ASN A 977 -13.86 -2.64 -42.43
N LYS A 978 -12.55 -2.40 -42.57
CA LYS A 978 -11.75 -2.90 -43.71
C LYS A 978 -11.71 -4.43 -43.81
N ARG A 979 -11.98 -5.15 -42.71
CA ARG A 979 -11.98 -6.62 -42.66
C ARG A 979 -13.25 -7.26 -43.24
N LEU A 980 -14.32 -6.49 -43.44
CA LEU A 980 -15.60 -6.96 -43.94
C LEU A 980 -15.91 -6.35 -45.33
N PRO A 981 -16.69 -7.02 -46.19
CA PRO A 981 -17.26 -6.45 -47.39
C PRO A 981 -18.33 -5.42 -47.01
N ALA A 982 -18.71 -4.58 -47.97
CA ALA A 982 -19.72 -3.55 -47.76
C ALA A 982 -21.10 -4.14 -47.43
N LEU A 983 -21.44 -5.30 -48.02
CA LEU A 983 -22.75 -5.94 -47.84
C LEU A 983 -22.99 -6.44 -46.41
N SER A 984 -21.94 -6.84 -45.68
CA SER A 984 -22.03 -7.21 -44.27
C SER A 984 -22.23 -6.01 -43.33
N GLN A 985 -22.09 -4.76 -43.82
CA GLN A 985 -22.06 -3.55 -43.00
C GLN A 985 -23.32 -2.68 -43.13
N HIS A 986 -24.48 -3.35 -43.15
CA HIS A 986 -25.77 -2.72 -43.44
C HIS A 986 -26.32 -1.91 -42.25
N PRO A 987 -26.79 -0.65 -42.46
CA PRO A 987 -27.22 0.24 -41.36
C PRO A 987 -28.45 -0.25 -40.59
N GLN A 988 -29.27 -1.14 -41.17
CA GLN A 988 -30.44 -1.68 -40.47
C GLN A 988 -30.08 -2.59 -39.29
N PHE A 989 -28.84 -3.08 -39.17
CA PHE A 989 -28.46 -3.87 -37.98
C PHE A 989 -28.54 -3.02 -36.71
N CYS A 990 -27.97 -1.82 -36.73
CA CYS A 990 -28.04 -0.89 -35.59
C CYS A 990 -29.49 -0.49 -35.27
N VAL A 991 -30.30 -0.22 -36.30
CA VAL A 991 -31.72 0.11 -36.14
C VAL A 991 -32.52 -1.03 -35.52
N SER A 992 -32.32 -2.27 -36.00
CA SER A 992 -33.05 -3.45 -35.51
C SER A 992 -32.66 -3.77 -34.06
N VAL A 993 -31.38 -3.65 -33.72
CA VAL A 993 -30.87 -3.85 -32.36
C VAL A 993 -31.40 -2.77 -31.39
N ASP A 994 -31.40 -1.50 -31.80
CA ASP A 994 -31.96 -0.42 -30.97
C ASP A 994 -33.46 -0.63 -30.68
N GLN A 995 -34.22 -1.16 -31.66
CA GLN A 995 -35.62 -1.56 -31.43
C GLN A 995 -35.75 -2.68 -30.40
N ILE A 996 -34.85 -3.68 -30.42
CA ILE A 996 -34.81 -4.77 -29.44
C ILE A 996 -34.47 -4.22 -28.05
N PHE A 997 -33.48 -3.34 -27.92
CA PHE A 997 -33.15 -2.71 -26.62
C PHE A 997 -34.28 -1.82 -26.10
N LYS A 998 -34.96 -1.06 -26.97
CA LYS A 998 -36.16 -0.29 -26.59
C LYS A 998 -37.29 -1.21 -26.12
N HIS A 999 -37.47 -2.37 -26.74
CA HIS A 999 -38.44 -3.36 -26.27
C HIS A 999 -38.04 -3.91 -24.89
N ALA A 1000 -36.78 -4.30 -24.71
CA ALA A 1000 -36.26 -4.79 -23.42
C ALA A 1000 -36.40 -3.73 -22.30
N ALA A 1001 -36.12 -2.46 -22.58
CA ALA A 1001 -36.26 -1.38 -21.62
C ALA A 1001 -37.71 -1.22 -21.11
N LYS A 1002 -38.72 -1.49 -21.96
CA LYS A 1002 -40.13 -1.48 -21.52
C LYS A 1002 -40.44 -2.61 -20.53
N MET A 1003 -39.69 -3.71 -20.57
CA MET A 1003 -39.84 -4.84 -19.65
C MET A 1003 -39.24 -4.58 -18.25
N GLN A 1004 -38.49 -3.48 -18.06
CA GLN A 1004 -37.91 -3.11 -16.76
C GLN A 1004 -38.95 -3.00 -15.65
N ILE A 1005 -40.18 -2.61 -15.98
CA ILE A 1005 -41.28 -2.52 -15.03
C ILE A 1005 -41.56 -3.84 -14.30
N PHE A 1006 -41.30 -4.97 -14.95
CA PHE A 1006 -41.50 -6.31 -14.37
C PHE A 1006 -40.27 -6.80 -13.57
N PHE A 1007 -39.12 -6.15 -13.71
CA PHE A 1007 -37.84 -6.58 -13.11
C PHE A 1007 -36.99 -5.38 -12.59
N PRO A 1008 -37.49 -4.55 -11.65
CA PRO A 1008 -36.91 -3.23 -11.34
C PRO A 1008 -35.51 -3.25 -10.74
N ALA A 1009 -35.13 -4.33 -10.03
CA ALA A 1009 -33.85 -4.46 -9.33
C ALA A 1009 -32.78 -5.25 -10.11
N ASN A 1010 -33.00 -5.54 -11.40
CA ASN A 1010 -32.06 -6.34 -12.18
C ASN A 1010 -31.00 -5.45 -12.86
N ASP A 1011 -29.72 -5.75 -12.62
CA ASP A 1011 -28.59 -4.96 -13.11
C ASP A 1011 -28.43 -4.95 -14.63
N VAL A 1012 -29.06 -5.88 -15.37
CA VAL A 1012 -28.93 -5.96 -16.83
C VAL A 1012 -29.48 -4.72 -17.54
N PHE A 1013 -30.45 -4.01 -16.95
CA PHE A 1013 -30.97 -2.77 -17.52
C PHE A 1013 -29.97 -1.63 -17.50
N ALA A 1014 -29.05 -1.60 -16.53
CA ALA A 1014 -27.92 -0.67 -16.56
C ALA A 1014 -27.02 -0.98 -17.75
N VAL A 1015 -26.70 -2.26 -17.99
CA VAL A 1015 -25.87 -2.68 -19.12
C VAL A 1015 -26.54 -2.39 -20.47
N ILE A 1016 -27.87 -2.54 -20.58
CA ILE A 1016 -28.62 -2.15 -21.79
C ILE A 1016 -28.53 -0.64 -22.03
N ARG A 1017 -28.69 0.20 -20.99
CA ARG A 1017 -28.53 1.66 -21.13
C ARG A 1017 -27.13 2.03 -21.57
N ASP A 1018 -26.10 1.46 -20.94
CA ASP A 1018 -24.71 1.72 -21.29
C ASP A 1018 -24.42 1.29 -22.74
N ALA A 1019 -24.97 0.16 -23.18
CA ALA A 1019 -24.88 -0.29 -24.57
C ALA A 1019 -25.53 0.68 -25.56
N GLN A 1020 -26.72 1.20 -25.23
CA GLN A 1020 -27.39 2.22 -26.04
C GLN A 1020 -26.62 3.53 -26.10
N GLU A 1021 -25.98 3.96 -25.00
CA GLU A 1021 -25.14 5.16 -24.97
C GLU A 1021 -23.86 5.00 -25.80
N ARG A 1022 -23.21 3.83 -25.73
CA ARG A 1022 -22.06 3.51 -26.60
C ARG A 1022 -22.43 3.54 -28.08
N LEU A 1023 -23.55 2.93 -28.45
CA LEU A 1023 -24.04 2.93 -29.83
C LEU A 1023 -24.40 4.34 -30.33
N LYS A 1024 -24.88 5.23 -29.46
CA LYS A 1024 -25.20 6.63 -29.79
C LYS A 1024 -23.97 7.54 -29.87
N SER A 1025 -22.98 7.35 -28.99
CA SER A 1025 -21.77 8.17 -28.92
C SER A 1025 -20.74 7.83 -30.00
N GLY A 1026 -20.93 6.73 -30.74
CA GLY A 1026 -19.96 6.27 -31.75
C GLY A 1026 -18.64 5.78 -31.16
N THR A 1027 -18.55 5.61 -29.83
CA THR A 1027 -17.39 5.06 -29.16
C THR A 1027 -17.35 3.55 -29.38
N SER A 1028 -16.52 3.13 -30.34
CA SER A 1028 -16.29 1.72 -30.63
C SER A 1028 -15.50 1.07 -29.49
N ILE A 1029 -15.92 -0.12 -29.07
CA ILE A 1029 -15.20 -1.02 -28.12
C ILE A 1029 -13.83 -1.47 -28.68
N VAL A 1030 -13.50 -1.13 -29.94
CA VAL A 1030 -12.31 -1.64 -30.64
C VAL A 1030 -10.97 -1.22 -29.99
N ASP A 1031 -10.93 -0.19 -29.13
CA ASP A 1031 -9.66 0.33 -28.58
C ASP A 1031 -9.41 0.06 -27.08
N LYS A 1032 -10.14 -0.86 -26.45
CA LYS A 1032 -9.81 -1.31 -25.08
C LYS A 1032 -9.89 -2.83 -24.93
N SER A 1033 -8.92 -3.53 -25.54
CA SER A 1033 -8.37 -4.79 -25.02
C SER A 1033 -7.05 -5.11 -25.69
#